data_AF-A0A1C7IAS4-F1
#
_entry.id   AF-A0A1C7IAS4-F1
#
_cell.length_a   1.000
_cell.length_b   1.000
_cell.length_c   1.000
_cell.angle_alpha   90.00
_cell.angle_beta   90.00
_cell.angle_gamma   90.00
#
_symmetry.space_group_name_H-M   'P 1'
#
loop_
_entity.id
_entity.type
_entity.pdbx_description
1 polymer ?
#
loop_
_entity_poly.entity_id
_entity_poly.type
_entity_poly.pdbx_seq_one_letter_code
_entity_poly.pdbx_strand_id
1 'polypeptide(L)'
;MLRKRKGSASGDRNGNAWKGSGNHWGSQPDLILIRNRGDPEKGKGKNMKRKVCAMLMTVLMTASMCMPVFAEGANTVPVVTTNADEETGHAEETDSLEEINSLEKTGNLEDAGSWYYGAGWEFQYSGAENSAVSAEDGKVKVTVDYSADMDKDYSKMAISDWNDDGIQFESVTKITLDFCYDETKMTGGGFKMAVNSDALNVNDTILDLEKAETVDGIKKLPVILECDEANGTVNGITFCLIGVNTDYKGDIWLDNIRFISEEQKPASDVKVWDFEDDTVQGWHFDNSWATDSYHGATEDVCSVEDGKLKVNMDYSGDVDNGWVQPAISVSPEGGIDFSGSAMLGFELYFEKDAMTTGNITIKGVAGDVLKDQMSGIKNMETEDLGNGLVKAVINFEIDSAAANKETPDKLMILMVGNNTDYKGALYFDNIRLYTPVVEDVYVDAAEKAETETNISGNGSALTVNGNSYDYANKIALADPDADAATKALYQYLKAIGQSDAALYGHMEDTVLKAGASDLSDSDTKDITGSLAAINGLDCGGLFSGFVSKYNARYPGQEQLPDTTEGNIKAAALLSNEAVREGAVMTLSCHMPNFAFAVEKDSTAAKTYDRYDYSSADSYHLKGDCMNQILPGGAYNPQFTAFLDLVAEYAEQVDGPVLFRPFHENTGSWFWWGKAFCDAETYKSVFKYTVEYLRDIKDVHNLLYVYGPGSEATTMQEYEERYPGDEFVDMVGFDTYDDKASADENYSFMKNFETVVKLTDQFAKEHNKLFAVTETGITNSAMKKTGNERPEWFTEILDIITKPEYDCAYYMVWSNYDSKSNYYTPFVVSKAEDGILHGHELMDGFLRFYNNEKSIFAADQEQVINGEKPASPSVNQWGATGYITTPTAGKRILSATDITAQLSEGTTDVHFAVSNGTKEIKLVTDVDGRTATARLTDEILSQLGEAANGKIILYQQDKKLAEITAIFNIGEKEPDPYMVDDFESYFGMDSMLNRVWATNKASGSTIVLNLTNKEGEAQDGYAMKFTYKESSEGWAGATINKNVDWSDCNALQFWTIPDGKQQKTVIQIQANHTCYEVYLNLYDDYNLRGGKPTLVTIPFSEFCQRDTAGNPKGGLVNDCGQVTSFGLWVNAVDNEYFEGDTVEGSIWYDNITAIRTDSETAVFADPE
;
A
#
# COMPACT_ATOMS: atom_id res chain seq x y z
N MET A 1 30.07 -18.88 53.57
CA MET A 1 30.46 -18.61 54.98
C MET A 1 30.00 -17.20 55.37
N LEU A 2 29.91 -16.88 56.67
CA LEU A 2 30.19 -15.58 57.36
C LEU A 2 30.29 -14.30 56.46
N ARG A 3 29.62 -13.15 56.71
CA ARG A 3 29.20 -12.48 57.98
C ARG A 3 28.12 -11.39 57.72
N LYS A 4 27.05 -11.27 58.55
CA LYS A 4 26.78 -10.21 59.59
C LYS A 4 26.72 -8.76 59.07
N ARG A 5 25.70 -7.88 59.32
CA ARG A 5 24.77 -7.53 60.45
C ARG A 5 23.70 -6.49 59.91
N LYS A 6 22.66 -5.90 60.55
CA LYS A 6 21.76 -6.01 61.77
C LYS A 6 20.68 -4.88 61.63
N GLY A 7 19.40 -4.93 62.02
CA GLY A 7 18.50 -5.96 62.60
C GLY A 7 17.54 -5.41 63.71
N SER A 8 16.42 -6.12 63.99
CA SER A 8 15.60 -6.23 65.24
C SER A 8 14.74 -5.08 65.87
N ALA A 9 13.44 -5.41 66.08
CA ALA A 9 12.42 -4.85 67.01
C ALA A 9 11.84 -3.44 66.69
N SER A 10 10.57 -3.08 66.95
CA SER A 10 9.32 -3.75 67.45
C SER A 10 8.14 -2.79 67.20
N GLY A 11 6.85 -3.13 67.11
CA GLY A 11 6.02 -4.36 67.27
C GLY A 11 4.54 -3.95 67.46
N ASP A 12 3.60 -4.88 67.68
CA ASP A 12 2.26 -4.69 68.32
C ASP A 12 1.23 -3.64 67.77
N ARG A 13 -0.10 -3.88 67.67
CA ARG A 13 -0.95 -5.08 67.90
C ARG A 13 -2.42 -4.84 67.41
N ASN A 14 -3.17 -5.93 67.20
CA ASN A 14 -4.65 -6.02 67.07
C ASN A 14 -5.31 -5.41 65.80
N GLY A 15 -6.48 -5.87 65.31
CA GLY A 15 -7.26 -7.08 65.67
C GLY A 15 -8.78 -6.86 65.80
N ASN A 16 -9.58 -7.86 65.37
CA ASN A 16 -11.07 -7.90 65.24
C ASN A 16 -11.60 -7.07 64.04
N ALA A 17 -12.41 -7.54 63.08
CA ALA A 17 -13.27 -8.74 62.90
C ALA A 17 -14.59 -8.77 63.72
N TRP A 18 -15.73 -8.86 63.00
CA TRP A 18 -17.08 -9.41 63.32
C TRP A 18 -18.01 -8.93 62.17
N LYS A 19 -18.47 -9.75 61.22
CA LYS A 19 -19.57 -10.74 61.24
C LYS A 19 -20.97 -10.19 61.61
N GLY A 20 -21.87 -10.25 60.62
CA GLY A 20 -23.34 -10.18 60.76
C GLY A 20 -23.99 -9.18 59.79
N SER A 21 -25.09 -9.41 59.08
CA SER A 21 -25.80 -10.58 58.51
C SER A 21 -27.26 -10.16 58.25
N GLY A 22 -27.76 -10.33 57.03
CA GLY A 22 -29.16 -10.71 56.81
C GLY A 22 -30.21 -9.64 56.45
N ASN A 23 -30.79 -9.88 55.27
CA ASN A 23 -32.22 -9.75 54.91
C ASN A 23 -32.81 -8.42 54.39
N HIS A 24 -33.46 -8.60 53.23
CA HIS A 24 -34.44 -7.78 52.52
C HIS A 24 -35.49 -7.06 53.39
N TRP A 25 -36.09 -5.98 52.87
CA TRP A 25 -37.33 -5.99 52.06
C TRP A 25 -37.49 -4.60 51.40
N GLY A 26 -38.18 -4.49 50.25
CA GLY A 26 -38.22 -3.25 49.44
C GLY A 26 -39.63 -2.78 49.07
N SER A 27 -39.72 -1.56 48.54
CA SER A 27 -40.94 -0.97 47.93
C SER A 27 -40.62 0.28 47.09
N GLN A 28 -41.19 0.36 45.89
CA GLN A 28 -41.30 1.61 45.10
C GLN A 28 -42.49 2.48 45.61
N PRO A 29 -42.92 3.55 44.91
CA PRO A 29 -42.24 4.85 44.80
C PRO A 29 -43.16 5.99 45.28
N ASP A 30 -42.68 7.24 45.30
CA ASP A 30 -43.52 8.42 45.59
C ASP A 30 -43.55 9.42 44.44
N LEU A 31 -44.73 10.01 44.21
CA LEU A 31 -45.09 10.75 43.00
C LEU A 31 -45.69 12.10 43.41
N ILE A 32 -45.12 13.24 42.95
CA ILE A 32 -45.64 14.58 43.26
C ILE A 32 -46.20 15.25 42.02
N LEU A 33 -47.52 15.51 42.07
CA LEU A 33 -48.32 16.23 41.07
C LEU A 33 -48.64 17.65 41.55
N ILE A 34 -48.56 18.63 40.65
CA ILE A 34 -49.42 19.83 40.56
C ILE A 34 -49.04 20.60 39.28
N ARG A 35 -49.89 21.33 38.55
CA ARG A 35 -51.31 21.23 38.12
C ARG A 35 -51.68 22.56 37.41
N ASN A 36 -51.93 22.46 36.09
CA ASN A 36 -53.22 22.83 35.46
C ASN A 36 -53.47 24.25 34.84
N ARG A 37 -54.09 24.22 33.64
CA ARG A 37 -54.91 25.24 32.91
C ARG A 37 -54.25 26.33 32.03
N GLY A 38 -54.73 26.44 30.78
CA GLY A 38 -54.62 27.67 29.95
C GLY A 38 -54.96 27.52 28.45
N ASP A 39 -56.23 27.65 28.06
CA ASP A 39 -56.76 27.77 26.68
C ASP A 39 -58.00 28.72 26.79
N PRO A 40 -58.32 29.69 25.88
CA PRO A 40 -58.74 29.39 24.48
C PRO A 40 -58.68 30.51 23.37
N GLU A 41 -59.06 30.14 22.13
CA GLU A 41 -59.57 30.99 21.00
C GLU A 41 -58.58 31.90 20.19
N LYS A 42 -58.76 32.25 18.88
CA LYS A 42 -59.57 31.79 17.70
C LYS A 42 -59.05 32.48 16.40
N GLY A 43 -59.11 31.85 15.21
CA GLY A 43 -58.52 32.47 13.99
C GLY A 43 -58.94 32.07 12.53
N LYS A 44 -60.08 31.42 12.29
CA LYS A 44 -60.92 31.44 11.04
C LYS A 44 -60.34 31.73 9.61
N GLY A 45 -60.47 30.74 8.71
CA GLY A 45 -60.70 30.91 7.24
C GLY A 45 -60.65 29.57 6.47
N LYS A 46 -61.77 28.94 6.01
CA LYS A 46 -62.47 29.14 4.71
C LYS A 46 -61.52 29.14 3.50
N ASN A 47 -61.56 28.24 2.50
CA ASN A 47 -62.60 27.36 1.90
C ASN A 47 -61.92 26.21 1.08
N MET A 48 -62.52 25.14 0.52
CA MET A 48 -63.76 24.34 0.69
C MET A 48 -63.72 23.08 -0.25
N LYS A 49 -64.45 22.00 0.10
CA LYS A 49 -65.28 21.08 -0.75
C LYS A 49 -64.81 20.67 -2.18
N ARG A 50 -64.99 19.43 -2.70
CA ARG A 50 -65.71 18.21 -2.25
C ARG A 50 -65.52 17.05 -3.28
N LYS A 51 -65.60 15.79 -2.80
CA LYS A 51 -66.03 14.55 -3.52
C LYS A 51 -65.17 14.09 -4.72
N VAL A 52 -64.83 12.81 -4.92
CA VAL A 52 -65.57 11.51 -4.85
C VAL A 52 -66.56 11.30 -5.99
N CYS A 53 -66.13 10.57 -7.03
CA CYS A 53 -66.75 9.31 -7.49
C CYS A 53 -65.79 8.55 -8.44
N ALA A 54 -66.13 7.30 -8.79
CA ALA A 54 -65.30 6.40 -9.59
C ALA A 54 -66.05 5.82 -10.82
N MET A 55 -65.39 4.89 -11.53
CA MET A 55 -65.90 3.86 -12.45
C MET A 55 -66.21 4.20 -13.94
N LEU A 56 -65.59 3.38 -14.81
CA LEU A 56 -66.14 2.71 -16.02
C LEU A 56 -66.58 3.59 -17.23
N MET A 57 -66.50 3.15 -18.50
CA MET A 57 -65.80 2.03 -19.19
C MET A 57 -65.95 2.21 -20.72
N THR A 58 -65.14 1.48 -21.53
CA THR A 58 -65.54 0.87 -22.84
C THR A 58 -65.79 1.78 -24.08
N VAL A 59 -65.47 1.41 -25.35
CA VAL A 59 -64.44 0.56 -26.00
C VAL A 59 -64.56 0.72 -27.55
N LEU A 60 -63.81 -0.05 -28.37
CA LEU A 60 -63.79 -0.20 -29.86
C LEU A 60 -62.80 0.74 -30.60
N MET A 61 -62.00 0.31 -31.60
CA MET A 61 -61.68 -1.01 -32.20
C MET A 61 -60.34 -0.83 -32.98
N THR A 62 -59.34 -1.72 -33.05
CA THR A 62 -59.21 -3.09 -33.65
C THR A 62 -57.86 -3.74 -33.22
N ALA A 63 -57.38 -4.90 -33.74
CA ALA A 63 -57.97 -6.25 -33.76
C ALA A 63 -56.93 -7.35 -34.15
N SER A 64 -56.87 -8.43 -33.36
CA SER A 64 -56.60 -9.85 -33.74
C SER A 64 -55.21 -10.38 -34.19
N MET A 65 -54.60 -11.22 -33.32
CA MET A 65 -54.06 -12.60 -33.53
C MET A 65 -52.90 -12.83 -34.54
N CYS A 66 -51.91 -13.72 -34.32
CA CYS A 66 -51.92 -15.04 -33.66
C CYS A 66 -50.50 -15.54 -33.19
N MET A 67 -50.42 -16.73 -32.57
CA MET A 67 -49.18 -17.49 -32.22
C MET A 67 -48.98 -18.70 -33.20
N PRO A 68 -48.13 -19.76 -33.00
CA PRO A 68 -47.04 -20.06 -32.02
C PRO A 68 -45.75 -20.78 -32.60
N VAL A 69 -44.86 -21.27 -31.70
CA VAL A 69 -43.99 -22.50 -31.77
C VAL A 69 -42.44 -22.35 -31.90
N PHE A 70 -41.74 -23.14 -31.06
CA PHE A 70 -40.31 -23.51 -30.91
C PHE A 70 -39.57 -24.04 -32.16
N ALA A 71 -38.21 -24.11 -32.13
CA ALA A 71 -37.42 -25.37 -32.04
C ALA A 71 -35.88 -25.20 -32.14
N GLU A 72 -35.13 -26.20 -31.63
CA GLU A 72 -33.66 -26.33 -31.60
C GLU A 72 -33.06 -26.92 -32.91
N GLY A 73 -31.72 -26.98 -33.06
CA GLY A 73 -31.07 -27.93 -33.99
C GLY A 73 -29.59 -27.68 -34.35
N ALA A 74 -28.66 -28.53 -33.89
CA ALA A 74 -27.21 -28.47 -34.14
C ALA A 74 -26.75 -29.04 -35.50
N ASN A 75 -25.46 -28.81 -35.92
CA ASN A 75 -24.47 -29.89 -36.22
C ASN A 75 -23.07 -29.43 -36.81
N THR A 76 -22.02 -30.17 -36.42
CA THR A 76 -20.77 -30.56 -37.15
C THR A 76 -19.80 -29.55 -37.80
N VAL A 77 -18.64 -29.29 -37.14
CA VAL A 77 -17.28 -29.90 -37.40
C VAL A 77 -17.01 -30.33 -38.88
N PRO A 78 -15.91 -29.88 -39.56
CA PRO A 78 -14.54 -30.31 -39.22
C PRO A 78 -13.33 -29.36 -39.48
N VAL A 79 -12.19 -29.77 -38.93
CA VAL A 79 -10.82 -29.24 -39.10
C VAL A 79 -10.26 -29.43 -40.52
N VAL A 80 -9.43 -28.48 -40.98
CA VAL A 80 -8.37 -28.71 -41.99
C VAL A 80 -7.09 -27.97 -41.57
N THR A 81 -5.94 -28.64 -41.66
CA THR A 81 -4.59 -28.15 -41.28
C THR A 81 -3.65 -28.05 -42.49
N THR A 82 -2.92 -26.94 -42.59
CA THR A 82 -1.65 -26.74 -43.33
C THR A 82 -0.94 -25.58 -42.61
N ASN A 83 0.20 -25.67 -41.92
CA ASN A 83 1.47 -26.40 -42.12
C ASN A 83 2.22 -26.05 -43.41
N ALA A 84 3.56 -26.01 -43.26
CA ALA A 84 4.63 -25.72 -44.23
C ALA A 84 4.92 -24.23 -44.54
N ASP A 85 6.18 -23.77 -44.58
CA ASP A 85 7.45 -24.37 -44.12
C ASP A 85 8.55 -23.28 -43.88
N GLU A 86 9.63 -23.72 -43.23
CA GLU A 86 11.00 -23.18 -43.05
C GLU A 86 11.52 -22.22 -44.17
N GLU A 87 12.40 -21.22 -43.94
CA GLU A 87 13.83 -21.38 -43.58
C GLU A 87 14.51 -20.07 -43.07
N THR A 88 15.25 -20.20 -41.96
CA THR A 88 16.56 -19.60 -41.59
C THR A 88 17.09 -18.28 -42.19
N GLY A 89 17.64 -17.39 -41.35
CA GLY A 89 18.55 -16.32 -41.81
C GLY A 89 19.13 -15.39 -40.72
N HIS A 90 20.18 -15.82 -40.02
CA HIS A 90 21.08 -15.08 -39.11
C HIS A 90 20.84 -13.57 -38.83
N ALA A 91 20.68 -13.24 -37.55
CA ALA A 91 21.04 -11.92 -37.03
C ALA A 91 22.56 -11.84 -36.73
N GLU A 92 23.15 -10.65 -36.88
CA GLU A 92 24.40 -10.23 -36.23
C GLU A 92 24.06 -9.06 -35.28
N GLU A 93 24.89 -8.83 -34.27
CA GLU A 93 24.70 -7.85 -33.19
C GLU A 93 24.93 -6.41 -33.67
N THR A 94 24.28 -5.43 -33.03
CA THR A 94 24.97 -4.48 -32.11
C THR A 94 23.98 -3.59 -31.34
N ASP A 95 24.27 -3.49 -30.03
CA ASP A 95 24.10 -2.37 -29.10
C ASP A 95 22.73 -1.67 -28.88
N SER A 96 22.38 -1.63 -27.59
CA SER A 96 21.23 -0.97 -26.98
C SER A 96 21.51 0.48 -26.59
N LEU A 97 20.45 1.31 -26.53
CA LEU A 97 20.34 2.46 -25.62
C LEU A 97 19.03 2.36 -24.83
N GLU A 98 18.96 3.09 -23.72
CA GLU A 98 18.06 2.79 -22.59
C GLU A 98 16.64 3.40 -22.74
N GLU A 99 15.62 2.66 -22.27
CA GLU A 99 14.25 3.17 -22.14
C GLU A 99 14.16 4.18 -20.98
N ILE A 100 14.00 5.45 -21.31
CA ILE A 100 13.62 6.48 -20.32
C ILE A 100 12.10 6.59 -20.32
N ASN A 101 11.45 5.99 -19.31
CA ASN A 101 10.05 6.25 -19.01
C ASN A 101 9.85 7.73 -18.67
N SER A 102 9.13 8.46 -19.51
CA SER A 102 8.65 9.81 -19.24
C SER A 102 7.17 9.92 -19.60
N LEU A 103 6.43 10.75 -18.85
CA LEU A 103 4.98 10.90 -18.96
C LEU A 103 4.57 11.76 -20.17
N GLU A 104 4.84 11.31 -21.39
CA GLU A 104 4.34 11.95 -22.61
C GLU A 104 2.91 11.51 -22.91
N LYS A 105 1.95 12.00 -22.11
CA LYS A 105 0.51 11.92 -22.40
C LYS A 105 0.06 13.00 -23.40
N THR A 106 0.85 13.20 -24.44
CA THR A 106 0.55 14.03 -25.61
C THR A 106 0.90 13.21 -26.86
N GLY A 107 0.04 13.24 -27.88
CA GLY A 107 0.03 12.20 -28.93
C GLY A 107 1.26 12.17 -29.86
N ASN A 108 2.35 11.53 -29.43
CA ASN A 108 3.51 11.24 -30.28
C ASN A 108 3.11 10.41 -31.50
N LEU A 109 3.60 10.79 -32.68
CA LEU A 109 3.37 10.06 -33.94
C LEU A 109 4.56 9.15 -34.24
N GLU A 110 4.65 8.05 -33.48
CA GLU A 110 5.79 7.12 -33.50
C GLU A 110 5.78 6.14 -34.69
N ASP A 111 4.62 5.89 -35.32
CA ASP A 111 4.55 5.08 -36.55
C ASP A 111 4.94 5.91 -37.78
N ALA A 112 6.24 5.93 -38.09
CA ALA A 112 6.75 6.52 -39.32
C ALA A 112 6.23 5.83 -40.62
N GLY A 113 5.58 4.67 -40.51
CA GLY A 113 5.05 3.87 -41.62
C GLY A 113 3.64 4.23 -42.07
N SER A 114 2.84 4.95 -41.27
CA SER A 114 1.48 5.37 -41.64
C SER A 114 1.45 6.53 -42.64
N TRP A 115 2.51 7.35 -42.66
CA TRP A 115 2.62 8.58 -43.44
C TRP A 115 2.61 8.35 -44.96
N TYR A 116 1.80 9.14 -45.67
CA TYR A 116 1.63 9.06 -47.12
C TYR A 116 1.73 10.42 -47.82
N TYR A 117 1.88 10.40 -49.14
CA TYR A 117 1.99 11.61 -49.96
C TYR A 117 0.64 12.34 -50.05
N GLY A 118 0.59 13.61 -49.60
CA GLY A 118 -0.61 14.44 -49.48
C GLY A 118 -1.13 15.01 -50.81
N ALA A 119 -1.52 14.14 -51.74
CA ALA A 119 -1.95 14.51 -53.09
C ALA A 119 -3.15 15.48 -53.10
N GLY A 120 -3.01 16.59 -53.81
CA GLY A 120 -3.99 17.68 -53.90
C GLY A 120 -3.62 18.94 -53.11
N TRP A 121 -2.59 18.89 -52.26
CA TRP A 121 -2.10 20.04 -51.49
C TRP A 121 -0.94 20.80 -52.17
N GLU A 122 -0.47 20.34 -53.33
CA GLU A 122 0.69 20.91 -54.01
C GLU A 122 0.47 22.34 -54.52
N PHE A 123 1.51 23.18 -54.40
CA PHE A 123 1.51 24.51 -55.00
C PHE A 123 2.79 24.73 -55.81
N GLN A 124 2.65 24.90 -57.13
CA GLN A 124 3.73 25.15 -58.09
C GLN A 124 4.89 24.15 -58.08
N TYR A 125 4.72 22.99 -57.43
CA TYR A 125 5.72 21.95 -57.30
C TYR A 125 5.73 21.05 -58.55
N SER A 126 6.87 20.98 -59.21
CA SER A 126 7.13 20.20 -60.41
C SER A 126 7.62 18.78 -60.10
N GLY A 127 8.05 18.51 -58.86
CA GLY A 127 8.67 17.25 -58.43
C GLY A 127 7.72 16.09 -58.13
N ALA A 128 6.40 16.26 -58.26
CA ALA A 128 5.39 15.30 -57.80
C ALA A 128 5.57 13.86 -58.37
N GLU A 129 5.88 13.71 -59.66
CA GLU A 129 6.13 12.38 -60.28
C GLU A 129 7.43 11.70 -59.77
N ASN A 130 8.30 12.44 -59.09
CA ASN A 130 9.57 11.96 -58.52
C ASN A 130 9.55 11.88 -56.98
N SER A 131 8.40 12.15 -56.33
CA SER A 131 8.28 12.23 -54.87
C SER A 131 7.80 10.92 -54.24
N ALA A 132 8.21 10.66 -53.02
CA ALA A 132 7.81 9.48 -52.24
C ALA A 132 7.75 9.78 -50.74
N VAL A 133 6.99 8.99 -50.00
CA VAL A 133 6.94 8.97 -48.53
C VAL A 133 7.10 7.51 -48.07
N SER A 134 7.87 7.29 -47.01
CA SER A 134 8.20 5.97 -46.47
C SER A 134 8.83 6.09 -45.07
N ALA A 135 8.84 5.03 -44.27
CA ALA A 135 9.72 4.96 -43.10
C ALA A 135 11.17 4.61 -43.48
N GLU A 136 12.15 5.21 -42.81
CA GLU A 136 13.56 4.80 -42.83
C GLU A 136 14.21 5.06 -41.46
N ASP A 137 14.80 4.04 -40.84
CA ASP A 137 15.47 4.10 -39.52
C ASP A 137 14.67 4.83 -38.42
N GLY A 138 13.38 4.50 -38.31
CA GLY A 138 12.41 5.09 -37.36
C GLY A 138 11.82 6.44 -37.78
N LYS A 139 12.23 7.01 -38.91
CA LYS A 139 11.95 8.40 -39.31
C LYS A 139 11.03 8.47 -40.53
N VAL A 140 10.23 9.52 -40.61
CA VAL A 140 9.36 9.79 -41.76
C VAL A 140 10.23 10.35 -42.89
N LYS A 141 10.57 9.49 -43.85
CA LYS A 141 11.38 9.84 -45.02
C LYS A 141 10.53 10.34 -46.17
N VAL A 142 10.92 11.48 -46.73
CA VAL A 142 10.24 12.17 -47.83
C VAL A 142 11.23 12.49 -48.94
N THR A 143 11.11 11.81 -50.08
CA THR A 143 11.89 12.13 -51.28
C THR A 143 11.26 13.32 -51.99
N VAL A 144 12.06 14.37 -52.26
CA VAL A 144 11.61 15.62 -52.89
C VAL A 144 12.49 16.05 -54.06
N ASP A 145 11.93 16.84 -54.98
CA ASP A 145 12.59 17.29 -56.21
C ASP A 145 12.19 18.73 -56.60
N TYR A 146 12.78 19.70 -55.92
CA TYR A 146 12.61 21.13 -56.22
C TYR A 146 13.53 21.62 -57.37
N SER A 147 14.29 20.72 -58.02
CA SER A 147 15.32 21.10 -59.03
C SER A 147 14.78 21.82 -60.27
N ALA A 148 13.48 21.77 -60.52
CA ALA A 148 12.79 22.51 -61.59
C ALA A 148 12.09 23.81 -61.09
N ASP A 149 12.10 24.09 -59.78
CA ASP A 149 11.33 25.14 -59.12
C ASP A 149 12.17 26.22 -58.43
N MET A 150 13.50 26.20 -58.61
CA MET A 150 14.42 27.22 -58.08
C MET A 150 14.08 28.66 -58.52
N ASP A 151 13.34 28.84 -59.64
CA ASP A 151 12.84 30.15 -60.10
C ASP A 151 11.51 30.60 -59.44
N LYS A 152 10.91 29.79 -58.56
CA LYS A 152 9.71 30.13 -57.80
C LYS A 152 10.07 30.79 -56.47
N ASP A 153 9.28 31.77 -56.06
CA ASP A 153 9.37 32.37 -54.72
C ASP A 153 9.09 31.33 -53.61
N TYR A 154 8.20 30.37 -53.89
CA TYR A 154 8.10 29.10 -53.16
C TYR A 154 7.40 28.03 -54.02
N SER A 155 7.66 26.76 -53.70
CA SER A 155 6.92 25.60 -54.21
C SER A 155 6.68 24.60 -53.07
N LYS A 156 5.53 23.94 -53.07
CA LYS A 156 5.02 23.17 -51.92
C LYS A 156 4.59 21.77 -52.32
N MET A 157 5.05 20.78 -51.56
CA MET A 157 4.47 19.43 -51.49
C MET A 157 3.88 19.21 -50.08
N ALA A 158 3.20 18.08 -49.88
CA ALA A 158 2.71 17.71 -48.56
C ALA A 158 2.85 16.21 -48.31
N ILE A 159 2.97 15.89 -47.03
CA ILE A 159 2.78 14.55 -46.47
C ILE A 159 1.59 14.61 -45.51
N SER A 160 0.86 13.51 -45.39
CA SER A 160 -0.29 13.39 -44.50
C SER A 160 -0.22 12.09 -43.72
N ASP A 161 -0.76 12.12 -42.52
CA ASP A 161 -1.09 10.94 -41.72
C ASP A 161 -2.60 10.91 -41.43
N TRP A 162 -3.15 9.71 -41.24
CA TRP A 162 -4.57 9.49 -40.94
C TRP A 162 -4.75 8.31 -39.98
N ASN A 163 -5.41 8.57 -38.86
CA ASN A 163 -5.73 7.59 -37.83
C ASN A 163 -7.25 7.55 -37.61
N ASP A 164 -7.87 6.37 -37.80
CA ASP A 164 -9.31 6.17 -37.64
C ASP A 164 -9.77 6.23 -36.16
N ASP A 165 -8.89 5.90 -35.19
CA ASP A 165 -9.15 6.06 -33.76
C ASP A 165 -8.97 7.53 -33.30
N GLY A 166 -8.13 8.28 -34.01
CA GLY A 166 -7.97 9.72 -33.89
C GLY A 166 -6.88 10.18 -32.92
N ILE A 167 -6.21 11.27 -33.27
CA ILE A 167 -5.18 11.93 -32.47
C ILE A 167 -5.88 12.92 -31.52
N GLN A 168 -5.64 12.83 -30.21
CA GLN A 168 -6.14 13.82 -29.25
C GLN A 168 -5.17 15.00 -29.12
N PHE A 169 -5.72 16.22 -29.12
CA PHE A 169 -5.01 17.42 -28.67
C PHE A 169 -5.64 17.93 -27.38
N GLU A 170 -4.81 18.16 -26.37
CA GLU A 170 -5.19 18.71 -25.07
C GLU A 170 -4.34 19.98 -24.83
N SER A 171 -4.94 21.16 -25.02
CA SER A 171 -4.28 22.48 -24.93
C SER A 171 -2.97 22.63 -25.73
N VAL A 172 -2.86 21.98 -26.89
CA VAL A 172 -1.61 21.96 -27.68
C VAL A 172 -1.32 23.34 -28.28
N THR A 173 -0.16 23.90 -27.98
CA THR A 173 0.28 25.24 -28.43
C THR A 173 1.50 25.21 -29.35
N LYS A 174 2.26 24.10 -29.37
CA LYS A 174 3.47 23.96 -30.18
C LYS A 174 3.59 22.55 -30.75
N ILE A 175 4.29 22.43 -31.88
CA ILE A 175 4.81 21.17 -32.40
C ILE A 175 6.33 21.27 -32.44
N THR A 176 7.02 20.24 -31.93
CA THR A 176 8.47 20.09 -32.07
C THR A 176 8.77 18.91 -33.00
N LEU A 177 9.79 19.04 -33.85
CA LEU A 177 10.36 17.92 -34.61
C LEU A 177 11.80 18.20 -35.05
N ASP A 178 12.52 17.15 -35.41
CA ASP A 178 13.83 17.20 -36.03
C ASP A 178 13.72 17.11 -37.56
N PHE A 179 14.11 18.18 -38.26
CA PHE A 179 14.14 18.25 -39.72
C PHE A 179 15.54 17.92 -40.24
N CYS A 180 15.69 16.81 -40.96
CA CYS A 180 16.97 16.30 -41.43
C CYS A 180 17.10 16.32 -42.96
N TYR A 181 18.21 16.80 -43.51
CA TYR A 181 18.44 16.94 -44.96
C TYR A 181 19.94 16.87 -45.36
N ASP A 182 20.25 16.53 -46.62
CA ASP A 182 21.64 16.51 -47.13
C ASP A 182 21.96 17.84 -47.85
N GLU A 183 22.73 18.72 -47.21
CA GLU A 183 23.07 20.04 -47.76
C GLU A 183 23.78 20.00 -49.14
N THR A 184 24.37 18.86 -49.52
CA THR A 184 25.04 18.70 -50.82
C THR A 184 24.05 18.53 -51.99
N LYS A 185 22.75 18.38 -51.72
CA LYS A 185 21.68 18.19 -52.71
C LYS A 185 21.09 19.49 -53.27
N MET A 186 21.55 20.65 -52.79
CA MET A 186 21.15 21.97 -53.28
C MET A 186 22.38 22.85 -53.59
N THR A 187 22.20 23.81 -54.50
CA THR A 187 23.16 24.90 -54.73
C THR A 187 22.69 26.23 -54.15
N GLY A 188 21.44 26.32 -53.67
CA GLY A 188 20.94 27.45 -52.89
C GLY A 188 19.47 27.32 -52.44
N GLY A 189 18.93 28.43 -51.94
CA GLY A 189 17.58 28.50 -51.38
C GLY A 189 17.50 28.01 -49.93
N GLY A 190 16.30 27.63 -49.51
CA GLY A 190 16.05 27.06 -48.18
C GLY A 190 14.63 26.50 -48.07
N PHE A 191 14.19 26.25 -46.83
CA PHE A 191 12.92 25.59 -46.55
C PHE A 191 11.97 26.42 -45.67
N LYS A 192 10.70 26.08 -45.79
CA LYS A 192 9.61 26.45 -44.89
C LYS A 192 8.80 25.19 -44.56
N MET A 193 8.07 25.24 -43.45
CA MET A 193 7.12 24.21 -43.05
C MET A 193 5.80 24.85 -42.60
N ALA A 194 4.69 24.17 -42.84
CA ALA A 194 3.36 24.53 -42.37
C ALA A 194 2.58 23.25 -42.03
N VAL A 195 1.67 23.29 -41.06
CA VAL A 195 0.96 22.09 -40.57
C VAL A 195 -0.54 22.37 -40.52
N ASN A 196 -1.35 21.46 -41.03
CA ASN A 196 -2.80 21.63 -41.14
C ASN A 196 -3.52 20.36 -40.66
N SER A 197 -4.51 20.56 -39.79
CA SER A 197 -5.51 19.58 -39.34
C SER A 197 -6.83 20.31 -39.09
N ASP A 198 -7.90 19.59 -38.72
CA ASP A 198 -9.22 20.20 -38.47
C ASP A 198 -9.26 21.03 -37.16
N ALA A 199 -8.36 20.76 -36.21
CA ALA A 199 -8.24 21.51 -34.94
C ALA A 199 -6.92 22.29 -34.76
N LEU A 200 -5.92 22.10 -35.63
CA LEU A 200 -4.57 22.70 -35.51
C LEU A 200 -4.11 23.30 -36.83
N ASN A 201 -3.54 24.51 -36.80
CA ASN A 201 -2.96 25.16 -37.97
C ASN A 201 -1.67 25.95 -37.66
N VAL A 202 -0.60 25.65 -38.39
CA VAL A 202 0.67 26.39 -38.39
C VAL A 202 0.88 27.03 -39.75
N ASN A 203 1.05 28.35 -39.76
CA ASN A 203 1.35 29.13 -40.97
C ASN A 203 2.81 28.92 -41.45
N ASP A 204 3.07 29.18 -42.74
CA ASP A 204 4.39 29.20 -43.42
C ASP A 204 5.58 29.68 -42.55
N THR A 205 6.19 28.76 -41.80
CA THR A 205 7.29 29.03 -40.86
C THR A 205 8.62 28.76 -41.55
N ILE A 206 9.58 29.70 -41.45
CA ILE A 206 10.89 29.61 -42.11
C ILE A 206 11.81 28.71 -41.29
N LEU A 207 12.45 27.73 -41.93
CA LEU A 207 13.43 26.87 -41.28
C LEU A 207 14.81 27.54 -41.31
N ASP A 208 15.35 27.82 -40.12
CA ASP A 208 16.61 28.55 -39.93
C ASP A 208 17.83 27.63 -40.09
N LEU A 209 18.23 27.40 -41.34
CA LEU A 209 19.27 26.44 -41.71
C LEU A 209 20.67 26.78 -41.15
N GLU A 210 20.90 28.01 -40.64
CA GLU A 210 22.16 28.35 -39.96
C GLU A 210 22.30 27.65 -38.59
N LYS A 211 21.19 27.17 -38.01
CA LYS A 211 21.15 26.39 -36.76
C LYS A 211 21.29 24.88 -36.96
N ALA A 212 21.38 24.40 -38.20
CA ALA A 212 21.43 22.96 -38.48
C ALA A 212 22.82 22.37 -38.15
N GLU A 213 22.87 21.45 -37.20
CA GLU A 213 24.08 20.69 -36.86
C GLU A 213 24.35 19.59 -37.89
N THR A 214 25.57 19.04 -37.91
CA THR A 214 25.94 17.96 -38.85
C THR A 214 26.16 16.66 -38.09
N VAL A 215 25.26 15.69 -38.31
CA VAL A 215 25.31 14.33 -37.74
C VAL A 215 25.50 13.35 -38.90
N ASP A 216 26.60 12.58 -38.86
CA ASP A 216 26.99 11.58 -39.88
C ASP A 216 26.96 12.04 -41.35
N GLY A 217 27.08 13.35 -41.58
CA GLY A 217 27.08 13.98 -42.91
C GLY A 217 25.72 14.52 -43.36
N ILE A 218 24.65 14.25 -42.60
CA ILE A 218 23.33 14.85 -42.75
C ILE A 218 23.24 16.12 -41.88
N LYS A 219 22.48 17.12 -42.32
CA LYS A 219 22.12 18.28 -41.51
C LYS A 219 20.87 17.97 -40.70
N LYS A 220 20.97 18.08 -39.37
CA LYS A 220 19.85 17.94 -38.42
C LYS A 220 19.50 19.32 -37.85
N LEU A 221 18.24 19.74 -37.98
CA LEU A 221 17.73 21.00 -37.48
C LEU A 221 16.52 20.74 -36.56
N PRO A 222 16.64 21.00 -35.24
CA PRO A 222 15.47 21.07 -34.37
C PRO A 222 14.55 22.21 -34.81
N VAL A 223 13.28 21.91 -35.01
CA VAL A 223 12.24 22.86 -35.45
C VAL A 223 11.17 22.95 -34.35
N ILE A 224 10.84 24.19 -33.98
CA ILE A 224 9.67 24.51 -33.15
C ILE A 224 8.68 25.24 -34.05
N LEU A 225 7.42 24.80 -34.02
CA LEU A 225 6.30 25.39 -34.73
C LEU A 225 5.24 25.83 -33.73
N GLU A 226 5.04 27.14 -33.61
CA GLU A 226 4.00 27.75 -32.77
C GLU A 226 2.63 27.67 -33.46
N CYS A 227 1.57 27.33 -32.72
CA CYS A 227 0.18 27.38 -33.20
C CYS A 227 -0.76 28.11 -32.22
N ASP A 228 -1.95 28.48 -32.70
CA ASP A 228 -3.06 28.78 -31.79
C ASP A 228 -3.45 27.50 -31.03
N GLU A 229 -3.96 27.63 -29.80
CA GLU A 229 -4.30 26.52 -28.90
C GLU A 229 -5.28 25.51 -29.54
N ALA A 230 -4.82 24.28 -29.74
CA ALA A 230 -5.56 23.20 -30.39
C ALA A 230 -6.11 22.20 -29.36
N ASN A 231 -7.38 21.84 -29.51
CA ASN A 231 -8.12 20.96 -28.59
C ASN A 231 -9.04 19.98 -29.33
N GLY A 232 -9.15 18.76 -28.80
CA GLY A 232 -10.06 17.70 -29.26
C GLY A 232 -9.49 16.77 -30.33
N THR A 233 -10.26 15.73 -30.68
CA THR A 233 -9.85 14.69 -31.63
C THR A 233 -9.69 15.21 -33.07
N VAL A 234 -8.62 14.83 -33.73
CA VAL A 234 -8.45 14.93 -35.20
C VAL A 234 -8.09 13.58 -35.81
N ASN A 235 -8.76 13.19 -36.91
CA ASN A 235 -8.47 11.93 -37.58
C ASN A 235 -7.29 11.99 -38.58
N GLY A 236 -6.69 13.15 -38.79
CA GLY A 236 -5.51 13.26 -39.65
C GLY A 236 -4.82 14.61 -39.58
N ILE A 237 -3.55 14.63 -39.96
CA ILE A 237 -2.68 15.80 -39.96
C ILE A 237 -1.85 15.86 -41.24
N THR A 238 -1.54 17.07 -41.72
CA THR A 238 -0.83 17.29 -42.98
C THR A 238 0.32 18.27 -42.80
N PHE A 239 1.54 17.78 -43.00
CA PHE A 239 2.77 18.59 -43.00
C PHE A 239 3.10 19.01 -44.43
N CYS A 240 3.15 20.31 -44.66
CA CYS A 240 3.53 20.90 -45.93
C CYS A 240 5.02 21.24 -45.93
N LEU A 241 5.80 20.53 -46.75
CA LEU A 241 7.20 20.87 -47.00
C LEU A 241 7.25 21.88 -48.16
N ILE A 242 7.90 23.03 -47.92
CA ILE A 242 7.90 24.17 -48.84
C ILE A 242 9.35 24.52 -49.19
N GLY A 243 9.74 24.30 -50.44
CA GLY A 243 11.01 24.80 -50.99
C GLY A 243 10.92 26.29 -51.34
N VAL A 244 11.93 27.07 -50.95
CA VAL A 244 12.00 28.54 -51.16
C VAL A 244 13.24 28.86 -51.99
N ASN A 245 13.05 29.27 -53.25
CA ASN A 245 14.12 29.54 -54.23
C ASN A 245 15.21 28.44 -54.31
N THR A 246 14.87 27.18 -54.02
CA THR A 246 15.83 26.07 -53.89
C THR A 246 15.75 25.11 -55.07
N ASP A 247 16.88 24.48 -55.39
CA ASP A 247 17.01 23.38 -56.34
C ASP A 247 17.11 22.00 -55.65
N TYR A 248 16.89 21.92 -54.33
CA TYR A 248 17.07 20.72 -53.52
C TYR A 248 16.39 19.48 -54.13
N LYS A 249 17.19 18.43 -54.36
CA LYS A 249 16.74 17.15 -54.89
C LYS A 249 17.37 15.99 -54.13
N GLY A 250 16.60 15.40 -53.22
CA GLY A 250 17.06 14.34 -52.34
C GLY A 250 15.99 13.98 -51.32
N ASP A 251 16.41 13.24 -50.31
CA ASP A 251 15.55 12.81 -49.22
C ASP A 251 15.59 13.85 -48.08
N ILE A 252 14.47 13.98 -47.37
CA ILE A 252 14.32 14.69 -46.10
C ILE A 252 13.80 13.67 -45.10
N TRP A 253 14.25 13.70 -43.86
CA TRP A 253 13.71 12.85 -42.78
C TRP A 253 13.13 13.75 -41.69
N LEU A 254 11.93 13.44 -41.22
CA LEU A 254 11.33 14.04 -40.03
C LEU A 254 11.37 13.01 -38.88
N ASP A 255 11.75 13.47 -37.70
CA ASP A 255 12.04 12.65 -36.51
C ASP A 255 11.54 13.39 -35.26
N ASN A 256 11.32 12.69 -34.14
CA ASN A 256 10.83 13.25 -32.87
C ASN A 256 9.61 14.22 -32.98
N ILE A 257 8.56 13.84 -33.73
CA ILE A 257 7.36 14.68 -33.88
C ILE A 257 6.50 14.63 -32.60
N ARG A 258 6.51 15.70 -31.81
CA ARG A 258 5.74 15.84 -30.56
C ARG A 258 4.82 17.05 -30.57
N PHE A 259 3.72 16.97 -29.82
CA PHE A 259 2.76 18.05 -29.61
C PHE A 259 2.84 18.50 -28.16
N ILE A 260 3.04 19.81 -27.93
CA ILE A 260 3.36 20.37 -26.62
C ILE A 260 2.29 21.40 -26.22
N SER A 261 1.70 21.20 -25.04
CA SER A 261 0.91 22.19 -24.31
C SER A 261 1.82 23.04 -23.40
N GLU A 262 1.58 24.36 -23.33
CA GLU A 262 2.13 25.19 -22.24
C GLU A 262 1.28 25.03 -20.97
N GLU A 263 1.88 25.18 -19.78
CA GLU A 263 1.13 25.28 -18.52
C GLU A 263 0.00 26.31 -18.63
N GLN A 264 -1.20 25.94 -18.16
CA GLN A 264 -2.32 26.87 -18.09
C GLN A 264 -1.97 28.07 -17.21
N LYS A 265 -1.86 29.26 -17.82
CA LYS A 265 -1.55 30.50 -17.11
C LYS A 265 -2.65 30.77 -16.06
N PRO A 266 -2.28 31.13 -14.82
CA PRO A 266 -3.24 31.22 -13.72
C PRO A 266 -4.25 32.35 -13.91
N ALA A 267 -5.43 32.22 -13.26
CA ALA A 267 -6.56 33.13 -13.46
C ALA A 267 -6.22 34.61 -13.18
N SER A 268 -5.30 34.85 -12.24
CA SER A 268 -4.53 36.09 -12.12
C SER A 268 -3.37 35.91 -11.15
N ASP A 269 -2.17 36.35 -11.51
CA ASP A 269 -1.10 36.58 -10.55
C ASP A 269 -1.38 37.84 -9.72
N VAL A 270 -1.24 37.75 -8.40
CA VAL A 270 -1.43 38.87 -7.46
C VAL A 270 -0.12 39.64 -7.28
N LYS A 271 1.02 38.92 -7.27
CA LYS A 271 2.37 39.48 -7.25
C LYS A 271 3.33 38.51 -7.93
N VAL A 272 4.21 39.00 -8.80
CA VAL A 272 5.30 38.22 -9.42
C VAL A 272 6.64 38.91 -9.15
N TRP A 273 7.70 38.13 -8.98
CA TRP A 273 9.10 38.54 -9.13
C TRP A 273 9.71 37.67 -10.24
N ASP A 274 10.01 38.31 -11.37
CA ASP A 274 10.36 37.69 -12.66
C ASP A 274 11.82 37.92 -13.06
N PHE A 275 12.52 38.87 -12.42
CA PHE A 275 13.96 39.19 -12.60
C PHE A 275 14.42 39.58 -14.04
N GLU A 276 13.51 39.53 -15.02
CA GLU A 276 13.61 40.02 -16.42
C GLU A 276 14.08 41.49 -16.58
N ASP A 277 14.14 42.27 -15.50
CA ASP A 277 14.69 43.63 -15.49
C ASP A 277 16.20 43.71 -15.13
N ASP A 278 16.89 42.56 -15.10
CA ASP A 278 18.28 42.39 -14.65
C ASP A 278 18.54 42.86 -13.20
N THR A 279 17.49 42.91 -12.36
CA THR A 279 17.61 43.30 -10.94
C THR A 279 17.14 42.21 -9.98
N VAL A 280 17.71 42.16 -8.78
CA VAL A 280 17.26 41.23 -7.71
C VAL A 280 15.87 41.59 -7.14
N GLN A 281 15.20 42.64 -7.63
CA GLN A 281 13.84 43.07 -7.25
C GLN A 281 13.54 43.16 -5.73
N GLY A 282 14.57 43.41 -4.92
CA GLY A 282 14.51 43.52 -3.45
C GLY A 282 14.86 42.24 -2.68
N TRP A 283 15.03 41.12 -3.36
CA TRP A 283 15.56 39.89 -2.77
C TRP A 283 17.04 40.05 -2.40
N HIS A 284 17.44 39.38 -1.32
CA HIS A 284 18.81 39.35 -0.83
C HIS A 284 19.04 38.08 -0.01
N PHE A 285 20.31 37.66 0.08
CA PHE A 285 20.73 36.57 0.95
C PHE A 285 20.53 36.96 2.44
N ASP A 286 19.91 36.07 3.20
CA ASP A 286 19.61 36.23 4.62
C ASP A 286 20.12 35.02 5.40
N ASN A 287 21.22 35.21 6.15
CA ASN A 287 21.81 34.18 7.00
C ASN A 287 21.35 34.27 8.47
N SER A 288 20.33 35.08 8.79
CA SER A 288 19.95 35.35 10.20
C SER A 288 19.49 34.10 10.97
N TRP A 289 19.05 33.05 10.27
CA TRP A 289 18.64 31.77 10.87
C TRP A 289 19.74 30.69 10.88
N ALA A 290 20.90 30.93 10.25
CA ALA A 290 22.05 30.02 10.23
C ALA A 290 23.39 30.70 10.55
N THR A 291 23.35 31.83 11.26
CA THR A 291 24.50 32.70 11.60
C THR A 291 25.70 31.96 12.22
N ASP A 292 25.45 30.88 12.98
CA ASP A 292 26.47 30.04 13.64
C ASP A 292 26.55 28.60 13.04
N SER A 293 25.82 28.30 11.96
CA SER A 293 25.66 26.93 11.44
C SER A 293 25.82 26.75 9.92
N TYR A 294 25.92 27.83 9.13
CA TYR A 294 26.33 27.80 7.72
C TYR A 294 27.73 28.42 7.57
N HIS A 295 28.67 27.65 7.02
CA HIS A 295 30.08 28.05 6.87
C HIS A 295 30.47 28.49 5.45
N GLY A 296 29.51 28.52 4.52
CA GLY A 296 29.69 29.06 3.17
C GLY A 296 29.85 30.59 3.12
N ALA A 297 29.91 31.15 1.91
CA ALA A 297 30.01 32.60 1.71
C ALA A 297 28.72 33.33 2.13
N THR A 298 28.86 34.57 2.61
CA THR A 298 27.71 35.42 3.04
C THR A 298 27.73 36.84 2.46
N GLU A 299 28.75 37.21 1.69
CA GLU A 299 28.86 38.48 0.96
C GLU A 299 28.85 38.18 -0.56
N ASP A 300 28.23 39.05 -1.36
CA ASP A 300 28.09 38.92 -2.83
C ASP A 300 27.50 37.56 -3.34
N VAL A 301 26.73 36.87 -2.47
CA VAL A 301 26.14 35.54 -2.73
C VAL A 301 25.02 35.56 -3.78
N CYS A 302 24.26 36.65 -3.83
CA CYS A 302 22.98 36.77 -4.54
C CYS A 302 23.06 37.83 -5.65
N SER A 303 22.68 37.45 -6.86
CA SER A 303 22.76 38.27 -8.09
C SER A 303 21.62 37.91 -9.06
N VAL A 304 21.59 38.55 -10.24
CA VAL A 304 20.79 38.07 -11.38
C VAL A 304 21.71 37.60 -12.50
N GLU A 305 21.32 36.52 -13.16
CA GLU A 305 21.99 35.93 -14.32
C GLU A 305 20.90 35.30 -15.21
N ASP A 306 20.94 35.58 -16.53
CA ASP A 306 19.98 35.07 -17.54
C ASP A 306 18.50 35.13 -17.11
N GLY A 307 18.10 36.30 -16.60
CA GLY A 307 16.73 36.59 -16.13
C GLY A 307 16.35 35.92 -14.81
N LYS A 308 17.29 35.38 -14.04
CA LYS A 308 17.00 34.55 -12.84
C LYS A 308 17.78 34.99 -11.61
N LEU A 309 17.16 34.89 -10.43
CA LEU A 309 17.80 35.22 -9.15
C LEU A 309 18.79 34.12 -8.75
N LYS A 310 20.07 34.33 -9.04
CA LYS A 310 21.16 33.41 -8.74
C LYS A 310 21.63 33.53 -7.29
N VAL A 311 21.81 32.38 -6.63
CA VAL A 311 22.27 32.26 -5.23
C VAL A 311 23.37 31.19 -5.17
N ASN A 312 24.59 31.58 -4.84
CA ASN A 312 25.75 30.69 -4.85
C ASN A 312 25.94 29.99 -3.49
N MET A 313 25.66 28.68 -3.42
CA MET A 313 25.65 27.91 -2.18
C MET A 313 26.87 27.00 -2.03
N ASP A 314 27.34 26.84 -0.79
CA ASP A 314 28.52 26.02 -0.47
C ASP A 314 28.38 25.33 0.89
N TYR A 315 27.81 24.13 0.89
CA TYR A 315 27.67 23.29 2.09
C TYR A 315 28.86 22.32 2.29
N SER A 316 29.93 22.43 1.50
CA SER A 316 31.09 21.52 1.60
C SER A 316 31.87 21.62 2.92
N GLY A 317 31.60 22.63 3.75
CA GLY A 317 32.07 22.74 5.14
C GLY A 317 31.09 22.19 6.20
N ASP A 318 29.88 21.82 5.81
CA ASP A 318 28.72 21.57 6.68
C ASP A 318 28.12 20.15 6.55
N VAL A 319 28.81 19.24 5.84
CA VAL A 319 28.33 17.88 5.48
C VAL A 319 27.91 17.03 6.69
N ASP A 320 28.54 17.22 7.86
CA ASP A 320 28.18 16.50 9.10
C ASP A 320 26.93 17.08 9.80
N ASN A 321 26.41 18.23 9.35
CA ASN A 321 25.28 18.93 9.97
C ASN A 321 23.94 18.60 9.27
N GLY A 322 23.02 17.99 10.01
CA GLY A 322 21.68 17.63 9.52
C GLY A 322 20.70 18.80 9.39
N TRP A 323 21.05 20.02 9.83
CA TRP A 323 20.12 21.16 9.74
C TRP A 323 20.84 22.53 9.68
N VAL A 324 20.99 23.06 8.45
CA VAL A 324 21.67 24.32 8.13
C VAL A 324 20.70 25.22 7.38
N GLN A 325 20.36 26.42 7.88
CA GLN A 325 19.19 27.21 7.42
C GLN A 325 19.48 28.61 6.81
N PRO A 326 20.36 28.75 5.79
CA PRO A 326 20.46 30.00 5.03
C PRO A 326 19.19 30.24 4.18
N ALA A 327 18.91 31.49 3.84
CA ALA A 327 17.73 31.88 3.09
C ALA A 327 18.01 32.96 2.04
N ILE A 328 17.06 33.16 1.14
CA ILE A 328 16.81 34.45 0.49
C ILE A 328 15.54 35.06 1.09
N SER A 329 15.49 36.39 1.18
CA SER A 329 14.30 37.07 1.71
C SER A 329 14.00 38.39 1.00
N VAL A 330 12.74 38.82 1.10
CA VAL A 330 12.26 40.12 0.64
C VAL A 330 11.34 40.76 1.69
N SER A 331 11.52 42.06 1.93
CA SER A 331 10.77 42.86 2.91
C SER A 331 10.38 44.22 2.30
N PRO A 332 9.26 44.31 1.57
CA PRO A 332 8.79 45.56 0.98
C PRO A 332 8.20 46.52 2.03
N GLU A 333 8.21 47.82 1.73
CA GLU A 333 7.66 48.86 2.62
C GLU A 333 6.13 48.73 2.72
N GLY A 334 5.64 48.20 3.84
CA GLY A 334 4.22 47.93 4.10
C GLY A 334 3.87 46.44 4.27
N GLY A 335 4.85 45.54 4.13
CA GLY A 335 4.62 44.10 4.20
C GLY A 335 4.08 43.51 2.89
N ILE A 336 3.85 42.20 2.88
CA ILE A 336 3.41 41.44 1.71
C ILE A 336 1.95 41.05 1.88
N ASP A 337 1.13 41.39 0.88
CA ASP A 337 -0.28 41.03 0.81
C ASP A 337 -0.42 39.68 0.10
N PHE A 338 -0.93 38.68 0.84
CA PHE A 338 -1.23 37.33 0.32
C PHE A 338 -2.73 37.14 0.02
N SER A 339 -3.57 38.14 0.28
CA SER A 339 -5.02 38.01 0.14
C SER A 339 -5.42 37.80 -1.33
N GLY A 340 -6.36 36.87 -1.56
CA GLY A 340 -6.78 36.48 -2.91
C GLY A 340 -5.84 35.52 -3.65
N SER A 341 -4.70 35.15 -3.06
CA SER A 341 -3.81 34.09 -3.56
C SER A 341 -4.09 32.75 -2.84
N ALA A 342 -3.89 31.63 -3.53
CA ALA A 342 -3.98 30.28 -2.98
C ALA A 342 -2.61 29.58 -2.89
N MET A 343 -1.62 30.01 -3.68
CA MET A 343 -0.28 29.44 -3.75
C MET A 343 0.80 30.52 -3.74
N LEU A 344 1.91 30.24 -3.06
CA LEU A 344 3.23 30.80 -3.37
C LEU A 344 3.95 29.79 -4.27
N GLY A 345 4.11 30.12 -5.56
CA GLY A 345 4.86 29.32 -6.52
C GLY A 345 6.20 29.93 -6.88
N PHE A 346 7.16 29.11 -7.29
CA PHE A 346 8.39 29.54 -7.97
C PHE A 346 9.05 28.38 -8.71
N GLU A 347 9.88 28.72 -9.69
CA GLU A 347 10.78 27.77 -10.35
C GLU A 347 12.14 27.78 -9.64
N LEU A 348 12.73 26.60 -9.48
CA LEU A 348 14.07 26.40 -8.93
C LEU A 348 14.91 25.62 -9.95
N TYR A 349 16.04 26.20 -10.35
CA TYR A 349 17.02 25.58 -11.25
C TYR A 349 18.29 25.25 -10.48
N PHE A 350 18.81 24.03 -10.65
CA PHE A 350 20.01 23.56 -9.94
C PHE A 350 20.77 22.47 -10.70
N GLU A 351 22.06 22.32 -10.42
CA GLU A 351 22.89 21.22 -10.90
C GLU A 351 22.64 19.99 -10.02
N LYS A 352 22.05 18.92 -10.56
CA LYS A 352 21.69 17.71 -9.79
C LYS A 352 22.93 16.99 -9.21
N ASP A 353 24.01 16.96 -9.99
CA ASP A 353 25.29 16.31 -9.64
C ASP A 353 26.20 17.17 -8.75
N ALA A 354 25.81 18.41 -8.42
CA ALA A 354 26.58 19.28 -7.52
C ALA A 354 26.51 18.86 -6.04
N MET A 355 25.81 17.77 -5.72
CA MET A 355 25.81 17.07 -4.43
C MET A 355 26.06 15.57 -4.61
N THR A 356 26.95 14.99 -3.82
CA THR A 356 27.13 13.53 -3.73
C THR A 356 26.43 12.92 -2.50
N THR A 357 26.11 13.73 -1.48
CA THR A 357 25.48 13.27 -0.24
C THR A 357 24.41 14.26 0.29
N GLY A 358 23.61 13.81 1.25
CA GLY A 358 22.56 14.60 1.90
C GLY A 358 21.44 15.06 0.96
N ASN A 359 20.80 16.17 1.31
CA ASN A 359 19.76 16.85 0.52
C ASN A 359 19.72 18.35 0.84
N ILE A 360 19.12 19.16 -0.05
CA ILE A 360 18.62 20.51 0.28
C ILE A 360 17.10 20.45 0.41
N THR A 361 16.55 20.98 1.50
CA THR A 361 15.12 21.12 1.74
C THR A 361 14.72 22.58 1.60
N ILE A 362 13.91 22.89 0.58
CA ILE A 362 13.38 24.23 0.35
C ILE A 362 12.18 24.44 1.28
N LYS A 363 12.12 25.58 1.98
CA LYS A 363 11.04 25.90 2.93
C LYS A 363 10.55 27.35 2.77
N GLY A 364 9.25 27.55 2.70
CA GLY A 364 8.63 28.89 2.68
C GLY A 364 8.26 29.39 4.08
N VAL A 365 8.54 30.66 4.40
CA VAL A 365 8.16 31.28 5.69
C VAL A 365 7.66 32.71 5.48
N ALA A 366 6.43 32.98 5.94
CA ALA A 366 5.79 34.32 5.94
C ALA A 366 4.69 34.40 7.02
N GLY A 367 5.07 34.45 8.30
CA GLY A 367 4.12 34.39 9.42
C GLY A 367 3.31 33.09 9.44
N ASP A 368 2.07 33.14 9.94
CA ASP A 368 1.17 31.98 10.01
C ASP A 368 0.62 31.55 8.63
N VAL A 369 0.94 32.30 7.56
CA VAL A 369 0.36 32.13 6.21
C VAL A 369 0.85 30.86 5.48
N LEU A 370 2.11 30.45 5.68
CA LEU A 370 2.73 29.33 4.95
C LEU A 370 2.93 28.06 5.78
N LYS A 371 2.56 28.07 7.08
CA LYS A 371 2.48 26.89 7.96
C LYS A 371 3.66 25.90 7.88
N ASP A 372 4.88 26.44 7.85
CA ASP A 372 6.14 25.67 7.87
C ASP A 372 6.35 24.63 6.74
N GLN A 373 5.59 24.71 5.64
CA GLN A 373 5.70 23.81 4.48
C GLN A 373 7.11 23.75 3.87
N MET A 374 7.57 22.54 3.53
CA MET A 374 8.92 22.30 3.01
C MET A 374 8.97 21.08 2.08
N SER A 375 9.88 21.12 1.10
CA SER A 375 10.07 20.08 0.08
C SER A 375 11.55 19.82 -0.18
N GLY A 376 11.98 18.55 -0.20
CA GLY A 376 13.37 18.16 -0.46
C GLY A 376 13.67 18.05 -1.96
N ILE A 377 14.76 18.64 -2.47
CA ILE A 377 15.06 18.67 -3.91
C ILE A 377 15.30 17.27 -4.51
N LYS A 378 15.70 16.27 -3.71
CA LYS A 378 15.78 14.87 -4.14
C LYS A 378 14.43 14.17 -4.31
N ASN A 379 13.34 14.77 -3.82
CA ASN A 379 11.98 14.23 -3.86
C ASN A 379 11.05 15.07 -4.78
N MET A 380 11.62 15.97 -5.59
CA MET A 380 10.87 16.77 -6.57
C MET A 380 10.91 16.09 -7.93
N GLU A 381 9.83 16.23 -8.70
CA GLU A 381 9.87 16.04 -10.14
C GLU A 381 10.70 17.15 -10.79
N THR A 382 11.51 16.81 -11.80
CA THR A 382 12.48 17.74 -12.40
C THR A 382 12.57 17.55 -13.91
N GLU A 383 12.47 18.64 -14.66
CA GLU A 383 12.74 18.71 -16.09
C GLU A 383 14.25 18.90 -16.33
N ASP A 384 14.88 18.07 -17.16
CA ASP A 384 16.27 18.26 -17.60
C ASP A 384 16.31 19.22 -18.79
N LEU A 385 17.15 20.25 -18.70
CA LEU A 385 17.26 21.31 -19.72
C LEU A 385 18.36 21.04 -20.75
N GLY A 386 19.00 19.87 -20.71
CA GLY A 386 20.06 19.45 -21.64
C GLY A 386 21.37 20.23 -21.51
N ASN A 387 21.49 21.09 -20.49
CA ASN A 387 22.64 21.98 -20.27
C ASN A 387 23.36 21.72 -18.92
N GLY A 388 22.93 20.70 -18.16
CA GLY A 388 23.45 20.37 -16.83
C GLY A 388 22.64 20.95 -15.65
N LEU A 389 21.67 21.84 -15.92
CA LEU A 389 20.66 22.26 -14.95
C LEU A 389 19.39 21.43 -15.11
N VAL A 390 18.77 21.12 -13.99
CA VAL A 390 17.38 20.65 -13.93
C VAL A 390 16.48 21.74 -13.34
N LYS A 391 15.22 21.80 -13.78
CA LYS A 391 14.18 22.73 -13.31
C LYS A 391 13.15 21.98 -12.48
N ALA A 392 12.86 22.47 -11.28
CA ALA A 392 11.75 22.04 -10.43
C ALA A 392 10.73 23.18 -10.25
N VAL A 393 9.44 22.87 -10.21
CA VAL A 393 8.39 23.82 -9.82
C VAL A 393 8.00 23.56 -8.37
N ILE A 394 8.04 24.59 -7.54
CA ILE A 394 7.77 24.50 -6.10
C ILE A 394 6.57 25.36 -5.77
N ASN A 395 5.55 24.76 -5.16
CA ASN A 395 4.34 25.44 -4.70
C ASN A 395 4.11 25.19 -3.21
N PHE A 396 3.82 26.26 -2.47
CA PHE A 396 3.40 26.21 -1.07
C PHE A 396 1.98 26.79 -0.94
N GLU A 397 1.09 26.06 -0.27
CA GLU A 397 -0.30 26.44 -0.05
C GLU A 397 -0.39 27.66 0.88
N ILE A 398 -1.25 28.62 0.55
CA ILE A 398 -1.50 29.81 1.34
C ILE A 398 -2.69 29.55 2.26
N ASP A 399 -2.52 29.67 3.58
CA ASP A 399 -3.65 29.66 4.50
C ASP A 399 -4.48 30.94 4.29
N SER A 400 -5.59 30.78 3.57
CA SER A 400 -6.49 31.88 3.23
C SER A 400 -7.11 32.55 4.46
N ALA A 401 -7.22 31.85 5.60
CA ALA A 401 -7.73 32.41 6.84
C ALA A 401 -6.67 33.26 7.58
N ALA A 402 -5.37 33.01 7.40
CA ALA A 402 -4.28 33.83 7.89
C ALA A 402 -3.98 35.00 6.92
N ALA A 403 -3.93 34.74 5.62
CA ALA A 403 -3.71 35.74 4.57
C ALA A 403 -4.76 36.87 4.56
N ASN A 404 -6.00 36.60 5.01
CA ASN A 404 -7.04 37.61 5.18
C ASN A 404 -7.00 38.36 6.54
N LYS A 405 -6.01 38.09 7.40
CA LYS A 405 -5.85 38.71 8.73
C LYS A 405 -4.48 39.37 8.94
N GLU A 406 -3.45 38.89 8.24
CA GLU A 406 -2.05 39.28 8.43
C GLU A 406 -1.43 39.83 7.14
N THR A 407 -0.36 40.60 7.28
CA THR A 407 0.40 41.18 6.17
C THR A 407 1.89 41.07 6.54
N PRO A 408 2.54 39.92 6.29
CA PRO A 408 3.88 39.65 6.80
C PRO A 408 4.94 40.66 6.32
N ASP A 409 5.72 41.21 7.26
CA ASP A 409 6.81 42.16 6.98
C ASP A 409 7.99 41.52 6.19
N LYS A 410 8.02 40.20 6.05
CA LYS A 410 9.06 39.43 5.33
C LYS A 410 8.48 38.15 4.76
N LEU A 411 8.87 37.83 3.53
CA LEU A 411 8.83 36.48 2.95
C LEU A 411 10.27 35.95 2.90
N MET A 412 10.45 34.68 3.24
CA MET A 412 11.71 33.96 3.11
C MET A 412 11.51 32.65 2.35
N ILE A 413 12.48 32.32 1.51
CA ILE A 413 12.68 30.98 0.96
C ILE A 413 14.00 30.48 1.54
N LEU A 414 13.93 29.49 2.43
CA LEU A 414 15.08 28.87 3.06
C LEU A 414 15.59 27.74 2.16
N MET A 415 16.91 27.63 2.04
CA MET A 415 17.60 26.50 1.42
C MET A 415 18.23 25.71 2.56
N VAL A 416 17.50 24.72 3.09
CA VAL A 416 17.94 23.99 4.29
C VAL A 416 18.86 22.84 3.91
N GLY A 417 20.16 23.00 4.15
CA GLY A 417 21.13 21.93 3.98
C GLY A 417 20.93 20.86 5.07
N ASN A 418 20.82 19.61 4.65
CA ASN A 418 20.71 18.44 5.53
C ASN A 418 21.76 17.40 5.11
N ASN A 419 22.84 17.31 5.89
CA ASN A 419 23.97 16.41 5.69
C ASN A 419 24.59 16.40 4.27
N THR A 420 24.53 17.54 3.58
CA THR A 420 24.87 17.66 2.15
C THR A 420 26.20 18.36 1.91
N ASP A 421 26.87 17.96 0.83
CA ASP A 421 28.08 18.57 0.29
C ASP A 421 27.79 19.61 -0.82
N TYR A 422 26.51 19.88 -1.12
CA TYR A 422 26.09 20.69 -2.27
C TYR A 422 26.92 21.97 -2.46
N LYS A 423 27.48 22.13 -3.65
CA LYS A 423 28.36 23.27 -3.98
C LYS A 423 28.11 23.74 -5.41
N GLY A 424 27.17 24.67 -5.58
CA GLY A 424 26.73 25.14 -6.89
C GLY A 424 25.83 26.37 -6.80
N ALA A 425 25.36 26.83 -7.96
CA ALA A 425 24.36 27.89 -8.03
C ALA A 425 22.94 27.29 -7.94
N LEU A 426 22.09 27.93 -7.14
CA LEU A 426 20.65 27.77 -7.20
C LEU A 426 20.09 29.02 -7.89
N TYR A 427 19.22 28.87 -8.89
CA TYR A 427 18.55 30.00 -9.54
C TYR A 427 17.05 29.93 -9.25
N PHE A 428 16.46 31.04 -8.84
CA PHE A 428 15.03 31.17 -8.60
C PHE A 428 14.40 32.06 -9.67
N ASP A 429 13.26 31.63 -10.21
CA ASP A 429 12.51 32.35 -11.23
C ASP A 429 11.00 32.33 -10.92
N ASN A 430 10.24 33.23 -11.56
CA ASN A 430 8.78 33.33 -11.51
C ASN A 430 8.20 33.19 -10.10
N ILE A 431 8.82 33.84 -9.10
CA ILE A 431 8.31 33.77 -7.72
C ILE A 431 6.98 34.52 -7.67
N ARG A 432 5.87 33.80 -7.53
CA ARG A 432 4.52 34.32 -7.72
C ARG A 432 3.59 34.00 -6.55
N LEU A 433 2.83 35.00 -6.11
CA LEU A 433 1.62 34.83 -5.31
C LEU A 433 0.44 34.78 -6.28
N TYR A 434 -0.21 33.63 -6.34
CA TYR A 434 -1.17 33.35 -7.40
C TYR A 434 -2.29 32.43 -6.93
N THR A 435 -3.33 32.31 -7.75
CA THR A 435 -4.34 31.26 -7.63
C THR A 435 -4.31 30.47 -8.93
N PRO A 436 -3.89 29.19 -8.92
CA PRO A 436 -3.86 28.37 -10.13
C PRO A 436 -5.26 28.28 -10.74
N VAL A 437 -5.31 28.20 -12.07
CA VAL A 437 -6.42 27.45 -12.68
C VAL A 437 -6.13 25.99 -12.33
N VAL A 438 -6.78 25.49 -11.29
CA VAL A 438 -6.85 24.03 -11.11
C VAL A 438 -7.76 23.56 -12.23
N GLU A 439 -7.22 22.79 -13.17
CA GLU A 439 -8.06 22.11 -14.15
C GLU A 439 -9.07 21.23 -13.40
N ASP A 440 -10.34 21.37 -13.77
CA ASP A 440 -11.43 20.75 -13.03
C ASP A 440 -11.59 19.28 -13.44
N VAL A 441 -10.65 18.49 -12.94
CA VAL A 441 -10.55 17.04 -13.14
C VAL A 441 -11.60 16.24 -12.33
N TYR A 442 -12.52 16.94 -11.67
CA TYR A 442 -13.63 16.37 -10.90
C TYR A 442 -14.92 16.38 -11.74
N VAL A 443 -15.85 15.51 -11.41
CA VAL A 443 -17.10 15.33 -12.17
C VAL A 443 -18.32 15.64 -11.33
N ASP A 444 -19.36 16.18 -11.98
CA ASP A 444 -20.71 16.25 -11.44
C ASP A 444 -21.31 14.83 -11.41
N ALA A 445 -21.89 14.43 -10.28
CA ALA A 445 -22.62 13.16 -10.17
C ALA A 445 -23.86 13.15 -11.08
N ALA A 446 -23.98 12.16 -11.95
CA ALA A 446 -25.21 11.90 -12.71
C ALA A 446 -26.18 11.04 -11.89
N GLU A 447 -25.66 10.18 -11.01
CA GLU A 447 -26.44 9.35 -10.09
C GLU A 447 -26.91 10.15 -8.86
N LYS A 448 -27.75 9.54 -8.03
CA LYS A 448 -28.25 10.12 -6.78
C LYS A 448 -28.29 9.09 -5.68
N ALA A 449 -28.05 9.55 -4.45
CA ALA A 449 -28.19 8.74 -3.25
C ALA A 449 -29.67 8.43 -2.95
N GLU A 450 -30.15 7.29 -3.45
CA GLU A 450 -31.51 6.76 -3.30
C GLU A 450 -31.43 5.24 -3.06
N THR A 451 -31.06 4.84 -1.83
CA THR A 451 -30.95 3.43 -1.37
C THR A 451 -32.23 2.62 -1.67
N GLU A 452 -32.07 1.47 -2.34
CA GLU A 452 -33.14 0.47 -2.51
C GLU A 452 -33.22 -0.51 -1.32
N THR A 453 -32.20 -0.53 -0.46
CA THR A 453 -32.07 -1.42 0.70
C THR A 453 -33.22 -1.23 1.70
N ASN A 454 -33.80 -2.34 2.16
CA ASN A 454 -34.95 -2.31 3.07
C ASN A 454 -34.79 -3.32 4.20
N ILE A 455 -34.24 -2.84 5.33
CA ILE A 455 -33.96 -3.64 6.51
C ILE A 455 -34.90 -3.30 7.67
N SER A 456 -35.39 -4.31 8.38
CA SER A 456 -36.19 -4.12 9.60
C SER A 456 -36.10 -5.30 10.56
N GLY A 457 -36.15 -5.02 11.86
CA GLY A 457 -35.99 -6.02 12.93
C GLY A 457 -37.23 -6.20 13.79
N ASN A 458 -37.35 -7.36 14.41
CA ASN A 458 -38.24 -7.63 15.53
C ASN A 458 -37.54 -8.59 16.52
N GLY A 459 -38.08 -8.78 17.73
CA GLY A 459 -37.47 -9.62 18.77
C GLY A 459 -37.19 -11.11 18.42
N SER A 460 -37.55 -11.59 17.22
CA SER A 460 -37.31 -12.97 16.76
C SER A 460 -36.59 -13.12 15.41
N ALA A 461 -36.66 -12.14 14.50
CA ALA A 461 -36.05 -12.24 13.17
C ALA A 461 -35.63 -10.88 12.61
N LEU A 462 -34.64 -10.90 11.72
CA LEU A 462 -34.30 -9.82 10.81
C LEU A 462 -35.12 -9.98 9.53
N THR A 463 -35.49 -8.87 8.90
CA THR A 463 -36.04 -8.82 7.53
C THR A 463 -35.12 -7.96 6.68
N VAL A 464 -34.63 -8.50 5.56
CA VAL A 464 -33.78 -7.82 4.58
C VAL A 464 -34.46 -7.97 3.22
N ASN A 465 -34.76 -6.86 2.54
CA ASN A 465 -35.38 -6.81 1.21
C ASN A 465 -36.69 -7.63 1.07
N GLY A 466 -37.39 -7.82 2.19
CA GLY A 466 -38.62 -8.62 2.30
C GLY A 466 -38.41 -10.11 2.60
N ASN A 467 -37.18 -10.62 2.54
CA ASN A 467 -36.79 -11.95 3.02
C ASN A 467 -36.59 -11.93 4.55
N SER A 468 -36.87 -13.03 5.25
CA SER A 468 -36.88 -13.10 6.73
C SER A 468 -35.90 -14.15 7.24
N TYR A 469 -35.05 -13.75 8.18
CA TYR A 469 -33.93 -14.53 8.72
C TYR A 469 -34.06 -14.63 10.25
N ASP A 470 -34.31 -15.84 10.76
CA ASP A 470 -34.52 -16.09 12.19
C ASP A 470 -33.24 -15.81 12.98
N TYR A 471 -33.32 -14.99 14.04
CA TYR A 471 -32.16 -14.73 14.89
C TYR A 471 -31.73 -16.01 15.63
N ALA A 472 -30.43 -16.29 15.60
CA ALA A 472 -29.87 -17.50 16.21
C ALA A 472 -30.21 -17.59 17.70
N ASN A 473 -31.10 -18.52 18.08
CA ASN A 473 -31.48 -18.77 19.49
C ASN A 473 -30.38 -19.45 20.32
N LYS A 474 -29.29 -19.86 19.66
CA LYS A 474 -28.12 -20.47 20.25
C LYS A 474 -26.86 -19.99 19.53
N ILE A 475 -25.88 -19.51 20.29
CA ILE A 475 -24.59 -19.02 19.77
C ILE A 475 -23.43 -19.61 20.58
N ALA A 476 -22.21 -19.43 20.10
CA ALA A 476 -20.98 -19.61 20.86
C ALA A 476 -20.19 -18.31 20.73
N LEU A 477 -19.58 -17.84 21.81
CA LEU A 477 -18.85 -16.58 21.85
C LEU A 477 -17.49 -16.77 22.52
N ALA A 478 -16.47 -16.03 22.09
CA ALA A 478 -15.20 -15.93 22.81
C ALA A 478 -15.41 -15.36 24.23
N ASP A 479 -16.42 -14.52 24.42
CA ASP A 479 -16.95 -14.16 25.75
C ASP A 479 -18.36 -14.75 26.00
N PRO A 480 -18.48 -15.83 26.79
CA PRO A 480 -19.78 -16.40 27.17
C PRO A 480 -20.67 -15.45 27.97
N ASP A 481 -20.09 -14.51 28.72
CA ASP A 481 -20.80 -13.61 29.63
C ASP A 481 -21.08 -12.21 29.05
N ALA A 482 -20.60 -11.94 27.83
CA ALA A 482 -20.80 -10.73 27.01
C ALA A 482 -22.18 -10.05 27.15
N ASP A 483 -22.25 -8.74 26.97
CA ASP A 483 -23.47 -8.01 27.27
C ASP A 483 -24.65 -8.32 26.31
N ALA A 484 -25.84 -7.81 26.65
CA ALA A 484 -27.05 -8.04 25.88
C ALA A 484 -27.04 -7.35 24.50
N ALA A 485 -26.24 -6.29 24.31
CA ALA A 485 -26.10 -5.62 23.02
C ALA A 485 -25.14 -6.38 22.10
N THR A 486 -24.10 -6.99 22.67
CA THR A 486 -23.03 -7.75 21.99
C THR A 486 -23.55 -9.11 21.54
N LYS A 487 -24.31 -9.79 22.42
CA LYS A 487 -25.07 -11.00 22.06
C LYS A 487 -26.11 -10.72 20.97
N ALA A 488 -26.72 -9.53 20.98
CA ALA A 488 -27.62 -9.09 19.92
C ALA A 488 -26.90 -8.75 18.60
N LEU A 489 -25.73 -8.11 18.65
CA LEU A 489 -24.92 -7.81 17.46
C LEU A 489 -24.45 -9.10 16.78
N TYR A 490 -24.01 -10.12 17.54
CA TYR A 490 -23.67 -11.43 16.96
C TYR A 490 -24.88 -12.07 16.26
N GLN A 491 -26.08 -12.00 16.86
CA GLN A 491 -27.30 -12.48 16.22
C GLN A 491 -27.63 -11.71 14.93
N TYR A 492 -27.42 -10.38 14.93
CA TYR A 492 -27.61 -9.51 13.77
C TYR A 492 -26.62 -9.83 12.64
N LEU A 493 -25.31 -9.81 12.91
CA LEU A 493 -24.28 -10.13 11.93
C LEU A 493 -24.44 -11.53 11.34
N LYS A 494 -24.89 -12.52 12.14
CA LYS A 494 -25.22 -13.86 11.62
C LYS A 494 -26.45 -13.87 10.72
N ALA A 495 -27.45 -13.03 10.98
CA ALA A 495 -28.64 -12.91 10.13
C ALA A 495 -28.36 -12.13 8.84
N ILE A 496 -27.44 -11.14 8.87
CA ILE A 496 -26.94 -10.42 7.70
C ILE A 496 -26.15 -11.36 6.80
N GLY A 497 -25.14 -12.07 7.33
CA GLY A 497 -24.34 -13.00 6.53
C GLY A 497 -25.20 -14.08 5.86
N GLN A 498 -26.31 -14.50 6.50
CA GLN A 498 -27.25 -15.46 5.93
C GLN A 498 -28.24 -14.87 4.91
N SER A 499 -28.13 -13.57 4.60
CA SER A 499 -28.98 -12.85 3.65
C SER A 499 -28.32 -12.67 2.27
N ASP A 500 -29.03 -12.03 1.34
CA ASP A 500 -28.53 -11.62 0.03
C ASP A 500 -27.83 -10.23 0.05
N ALA A 501 -27.55 -9.69 1.25
CA ALA A 501 -26.98 -8.36 1.47
C ALA A 501 -25.80 -8.37 2.47
N ALA A 502 -24.94 -7.36 2.40
CA ALA A 502 -23.77 -7.19 3.27
C ALA A 502 -23.65 -5.75 3.78
N LEU A 503 -23.02 -5.57 4.95
CA LEU A 503 -22.72 -4.23 5.48
C LEU A 503 -21.50 -3.63 4.75
N TYR A 504 -21.60 -2.36 4.37
CA TYR A 504 -20.44 -1.57 3.94
C TYR A 504 -19.65 -1.04 5.14
N GLY A 505 -18.33 -1.15 5.09
CA GLY A 505 -17.41 -0.63 6.09
C GLY A 505 -16.40 0.37 5.53
N HIS A 506 -16.07 1.39 6.31
CA HIS A 506 -15.00 2.34 5.99
C HIS A 506 -14.19 2.66 7.26
N MET A 507 -12.86 2.59 7.13
CA MET A 507 -11.91 2.84 8.20
C MET A 507 -11.73 4.35 8.43
N GLU A 508 -11.84 4.78 9.68
CA GLU A 508 -11.77 6.18 10.15
C GLU A 508 -12.80 7.12 9.49
N ASP A 509 -13.92 6.57 8.99
CA ASP A 509 -15.00 7.23 8.23
C ASP A 509 -15.55 8.53 8.85
N THR A 510 -15.40 8.73 10.15
CA THR A 510 -15.87 9.93 10.88
C THR A 510 -14.75 10.79 11.46
N VAL A 511 -13.48 10.53 11.14
CA VAL A 511 -12.32 11.29 11.65
C VAL A 511 -11.26 11.61 10.60
N LEU A 512 -11.13 10.82 9.53
CA LEU A 512 -10.32 11.11 8.36
C LEU A 512 -11.22 11.24 7.11
N LYS A 513 -10.82 12.13 6.18
CA LYS A 513 -11.46 12.32 4.89
C LYS A 513 -10.51 13.01 3.89
N ALA A 514 -10.76 12.77 2.61
CA ALA A 514 -10.09 13.42 1.48
C ALA A 514 -10.86 14.65 0.95
N GLY A 515 -12.20 14.62 1.03
CA GLY A 515 -13.09 15.65 0.48
C GLY A 515 -13.15 16.96 1.27
N ALA A 516 -13.99 17.88 0.79
CA ALA A 516 -14.05 19.26 1.25
C ALA A 516 -14.35 19.40 2.76
N SER A 517 -13.56 20.22 3.45
CA SER A 517 -13.59 20.36 4.92
C SER A 517 -14.77 21.17 5.47
N ASP A 518 -15.60 21.77 4.62
CA ASP A 518 -16.80 22.55 4.98
C ASP A 518 -18.13 21.79 4.79
N LEU A 519 -18.05 20.53 4.33
CA LEU A 519 -19.15 19.58 4.30
C LEU A 519 -19.26 18.83 5.64
N SER A 520 -19.46 17.50 5.65
CA SER A 520 -19.41 16.69 6.88
C SER A 520 -18.01 16.10 7.12
N ASP A 521 -17.79 15.52 8.29
CA ASP A 521 -16.54 14.83 8.65
C ASP A 521 -16.38 13.43 8.01
N SER A 522 -17.18 13.06 6.99
CA SER A 522 -17.18 11.75 6.32
C SER A 522 -17.39 11.90 4.81
N ASP A 523 -16.47 11.35 4.00
CA ASP A 523 -16.66 11.30 2.54
C ASP A 523 -17.85 10.42 2.15
N THR A 524 -18.03 9.27 2.82
CA THR A 524 -19.18 8.38 2.65
C THR A 524 -20.50 9.14 2.81
N LYS A 525 -20.58 9.99 3.83
CA LYS A 525 -21.79 10.77 4.16
C LYS A 525 -22.00 11.98 3.26
N ASP A 526 -20.94 12.57 2.73
CA ASP A 526 -21.06 13.64 1.75
C ASP A 526 -21.61 13.13 0.41
N ILE A 527 -21.23 11.92 0.01
CA ILE A 527 -21.77 11.23 -1.18
C ILE A 527 -23.20 10.70 -0.91
N THR A 528 -23.37 9.86 0.11
CA THR A 528 -24.58 9.04 0.28
C THR A 528 -25.63 9.65 1.21
N GLY A 529 -25.24 10.58 2.08
CA GLY A 529 -26.06 11.03 3.22
C GLY A 529 -25.99 10.12 4.46
N SER A 530 -25.28 8.98 4.40
CA SER A 530 -25.09 8.02 5.50
C SER A 530 -23.61 7.80 5.83
N LEU A 531 -23.33 7.47 7.09
CA LEU A 531 -22.06 6.83 7.47
C LEU A 531 -22.00 5.37 6.95
N ALA A 532 -20.80 4.80 6.92
CA ALA A 532 -20.62 3.37 6.71
C ALA A 532 -21.28 2.54 7.85
N ALA A 533 -21.85 1.37 7.51
CA ALA A 533 -22.49 0.49 8.48
C ALA A 533 -21.50 -0.13 9.47
N ILE A 534 -20.27 -0.39 9.03
CA ILE A 534 -19.11 -0.64 9.90
C ILE A 534 -18.21 0.60 9.87
N ASN A 535 -17.91 1.19 11.02
CA ASN A 535 -17.00 2.32 11.15
C ASN A 535 -15.77 1.89 11.95
N GLY A 536 -14.59 1.96 11.34
CA GLY A 536 -13.34 1.49 11.96
C GLY A 536 -12.54 2.60 12.63
N LEU A 537 -11.89 2.30 13.76
CA LEU A 537 -10.83 3.11 14.35
C LEU A 537 -9.58 2.24 14.60
N ASP A 538 -8.39 2.84 14.68
CA ASP A 538 -7.17 2.16 15.13
C ASP A 538 -6.70 2.72 16.48
N CYS A 539 -6.14 1.85 17.34
CA CYS A 539 -5.62 2.22 18.66
C CYS A 539 -4.10 2.10 18.83
N GLY A 540 -3.36 1.67 17.80
CA GLY A 540 -1.91 1.56 17.77
C GLY A 540 -1.19 2.86 18.10
N GLY A 541 -1.68 3.98 17.55
CA GLY A 541 -1.22 5.34 17.87
C GLY A 541 -1.70 5.90 19.22
N LEU A 542 -2.22 5.06 20.14
CA LEU A 542 -2.83 5.45 21.41
C LEU A 542 -3.98 6.49 21.26
N PHE A 543 -4.71 6.42 20.14
CA PHE A 543 -5.72 7.41 19.71
C PHE A 543 -5.19 8.86 19.58
N SER A 544 -3.88 9.07 19.39
CA SER A 544 -3.29 10.41 19.27
C SER A 544 -3.97 11.26 18.20
N GLY A 545 -4.23 12.54 18.51
CA GLY A 545 -4.88 13.49 17.60
C GLY A 545 -6.41 13.52 17.67
N PHE A 546 -7.06 12.52 18.26
CA PHE A 546 -8.53 12.50 18.40
C PHE A 546 -9.07 13.66 19.25
N VAL A 547 -8.32 14.13 20.26
CA VAL A 547 -8.64 15.37 21.01
C VAL A 547 -8.72 16.57 20.08
N SER A 548 -7.79 16.69 19.12
CA SER A 548 -7.79 17.81 18.16
C SER A 548 -9.02 17.76 17.27
N LYS A 549 -9.37 16.58 16.74
CA LYS A 549 -10.59 16.36 15.92
C LYS A 549 -11.86 16.70 16.72
N TYR A 550 -12.01 16.16 17.93
CA TYR A 550 -13.17 16.41 18.81
C TYR A 550 -13.30 17.89 19.19
N ASN A 551 -12.22 18.54 19.63
CA ASN A 551 -12.24 19.95 20.02
C ASN A 551 -12.56 20.87 18.83
N ALA A 552 -12.05 20.56 17.63
CA ALA A 552 -12.34 21.30 16.40
C ALA A 552 -13.79 21.13 15.93
N ARG A 553 -14.37 19.92 16.04
CA ARG A 553 -15.80 19.67 15.74
C ARG A 553 -16.75 20.35 16.72
N TYR A 554 -16.34 20.49 17.99
CA TYR A 554 -17.20 21.03 19.05
C TYR A 554 -16.59 22.20 19.85
N PRO A 555 -16.27 23.35 19.21
CA PRO A 555 -15.64 24.49 19.88
C PRO A 555 -16.55 25.20 20.91
N GLY A 556 -17.83 24.81 20.98
CA GLY A 556 -18.79 25.26 21.99
C GLY A 556 -19.01 24.30 23.17
N GLN A 557 -18.34 23.15 23.20
CA GLN A 557 -18.44 22.14 24.27
C GLN A 557 -17.24 22.18 25.23
N GLU A 558 -17.25 21.34 26.28
CA GLU A 558 -16.10 21.19 27.18
C GLU A 558 -14.91 20.59 26.42
N GLN A 559 -13.85 21.37 26.26
CA GLN A 559 -12.66 20.98 25.51
C GLN A 559 -11.88 19.91 26.27
N LEU A 560 -11.50 18.84 25.59
CA LEU A 560 -10.71 17.75 26.17
C LEU A 560 -9.23 18.14 26.24
N PRO A 561 -8.49 17.78 27.32
CA PRO A 561 -7.06 18.03 27.42
C PRO A 561 -6.28 17.02 26.57
N ASP A 562 -5.34 17.50 25.75
CA ASP A 562 -4.52 16.62 24.91
C ASP A 562 -3.56 15.79 25.77
N THR A 563 -3.96 14.54 25.97
CA THR A 563 -3.43 13.53 26.90
C THR A 563 -3.93 12.16 26.43
N THR A 564 -3.30 11.06 26.83
CA THR A 564 -3.78 9.72 26.43
C THR A 564 -5.20 9.43 26.92
N GLU A 565 -5.53 9.73 28.19
CA GLU A 565 -6.91 9.65 28.72
C GLU A 565 -7.89 10.55 27.93
N GLY A 566 -7.48 11.76 27.57
CA GLY A 566 -8.28 12.66 26.74
C GLY A 566 -8.53 12.15 25.33
N ASN A 567 -7.54 11.50 24.71
CA ASN A 567 -7.62 10.94 23.36
C ASN A 567 -8.47 9.65 23.32
N ILE A 568 -8.33 8.75 24.29
CA ILE A 568 -9.25 7.61 24.49
C ILE A 568 -10.69 8.09 24.59
N LYS A 569 -10.94 9.10 25.44
CA LYS A 569 -12.27 9.67 25.64
C LYS A 569 -12.79 10.40 24.38
N ALA A 570 -11.92 11.06 23.63
CA ALA A 570 -12.29 11.69 22.35
C ALA A 570 -12.72 10.64 21.34
N ALA A 571 -11.95 9.56 21.17
CA ALA A 571 -12.31 8.42 20.33
C ALA A 571 -13.67 7.84 20.72
N ALA A 572 -13.87 7.47 22.00
CA ALA A 572 -15.13 6.91 22.45
C ALA A 572 -16.34 7.85 22.24
N LEU A 573 -16.19 9.16 22.43
CA LEU A 573 -17.27 10.13 22.18
C LEU A 573 -17.66 10.25 20.70
N LEU A 574 -16.70 10.09 19.79
CA LEU A 574 -16.91 10.10 18.33
C LEU A 574 -17.46 8.75 17.84
N SER A 575 -16.98 7.62 18.38
CA SER A 575 -17.61 6.30 18.21
C SER A 575 -19.08 6.32 18.62
N ASN A 576 -19.41 6.97 19.75
CA ASN A 576 -20.78 7.07 20.21
C ASN A 576 -21.63 8.01 19.33
N GLU A 577 -21.02 8.93 18.56
CA GLU A 577 -21.73 9.68 17.50
C GLU A 577 -22.10 8.76 16.35
N ALA A 578 -21.16 7.97 15.82
CA ALA A 578 -21.41 7.01 14.76
C ALA A 578 -22.45 5.93 15.16
N VAL A 579 -22.36 5.38 16.38
CA VAL A 579 -23.34 4.40 16.92
C VAL A 579 -24.75 5.00 17.01
N ARG A 580 -24.90 6.28 17.36
CA ARG A 580 -26.21 6.97 17.38
C ARG A 580 -26.82 7.12 15.99
N GLU A 581 -26.00 7.20 14.94
CA GLU A 581 -26.44 7.20 13.54
C GLU A 581 -26.58 5.78 12.94
N GLY A 582 -26.37 4.73 13.74
CA GLY A 582 -26.58 3.35 13.34
C GLY A 582 -25.33 2.57 12.92
N ALA A 583 -24.14 3.15 13.01
CA ALA A 583 -22.90 2.42 12.73
C ALA A 583 -22.58 1.38 13.81
N VAL A 584 -21.90 0.31 13.40
CA VAL A 584 -21.26 -0.67 14.29
C VAL A 584 -19.76 -0.37 14.30
N MET A 585 -19.16 -0.27 15.49
CA MET A 585 -17.74 0.05 15.59
C MET A 585 -16.86 -1.19 15.40
N THR A 586 -15.79 -1.04 14.63
CA THR A 586 -14.64 -1.97 14.63
C THR A 586 -13.39 -1.24 15.12
N LEU A 587 -12.47 -1.98 15.74
CA LEU A 587 -11.24 -1.48 16.31
C LEU A 587 -10.08 -2.38 15.88
N SER A 588 -9.32 -1.93 14.88
CA SER A 588 -8.04 -2.52 14.51
C SER A 588 -6.93 -2.03 15.44
N CYS A 589 -5.76 -2.65 15.34
CA CYS A 589 -4.70 -2.42 16.31
C CYS A 589 -3.30 -2.62 15.70
N HIS A 590 -2.79 -1.57 15.07
CA HIS A 590 -1.39 -1.46 14.62
C HIS A 590 -0.44 -1.30 15.82
N MET A 591 -0.32 -2.34 16.65
CA MET A 591 0.31 -2.25 17.96
C MET A 591 1.76 -1.75 17.90
N PRO A 592 2.16 -0.81 18.78
CA PRO A 592 3.54 -0.36 18.87
C PRO A 592 4.45 -1.50 19.35
N ASN A 593 5.63 -1.67 18.76
CA ASN A 593 6.56 -2.71 19.21
C ASN A 593 7.05 -2.44 20.65
N PHE A 594 6.55 -3.24 21.59
CA PHE A 594 6.79 -3.11 23.03
C PHE A 594 8.27 -3.26 23.46
N ALA A 595 9.15 -3.80 22.60
CA ALA A 595 10.60 -3.83 22.85
C ALA A 595 11.26 -2.44 22.79
N PHE A 596 10.62 -1.48 22.10
CA PHE A 596 11.07 -0.09 21.96
C PHE A 596 10.27 0.90 22.82
N ALA A 597 9.34 0.41 23.64
CA ALA A 597 8.58 1.23 24.57
C ALA A 597 9.38 1.48 25.87
N VAL A 598 9.57 2.75 26.22
CA VAL A 598 10.50 3.19 27.28
C VAL A 598 9.77 3.40 28.61
N GLU A 599 10.19 2.74 29.69
CA GLU A 599 9.64 2.97 31.03
C GLU A 599 9.99 4.39 31.53
N LYS A 600 8.97 5.16 31.91
CA LYS A 600 9.05 6.49 32.51
C LYS A 600 9.21 6.34 34.03
N ASP A 601 10.01 7.20 34.68
CA ASP A 601 10.07 7.30 36.15
C ASP A 601 8.77 7.93 36.69
N SER A 602 7.70 7.13 36.70
CA SER A 602 6.32 7.57 36.77
C SER A 602 5.48 6.64 37.63
N THR A 603 4.90 7.17 38.71
CA THR A 603 3.88 6.48 39.51
C THR A 603 2.47 6.81 39.03
N ALA A 604 2.26 6.93 37.72
CA ALA A 604 0.96 7.28 37.15
C ALA A 604 -0.14 6.29 37.57
N ALA A 605 -1.36 6.80 37.73
CA ALA A 605 -2.52 6.00 38.13
C ALA A 605 -2.93 5.05 37.00
N LYS A 606 -3.05 5.59 35.78
CA LYS A 606 -3.08 4.82 34.54
C LYS A 606 -1.74 4.11 34.33
N THR A 607 -1.77 2.99 33.64
CA THR A 607 -0.62 2.13 33.36
C THR A 607 0.08 2.52 32.05
N TYR A 608 -0.68 2.86 31.00
CA TYR A 608 -0.14 3.38 29.73
C TYR A 608 0.74 4.62 29.93
N ASP A 609 0.35 5.53 30.83
CA ASP A 609 1.11 6.74 31.20
C ASP A 609 2.51 6.47 31.83
N ARG A 610 2.83 5.20 32.13
CA ARG A 610 4.15 4.79 32.65
C ARG A 610 5.14 4.44 31.56
N TYR A 611 4.71 4.39 30.29
CA TYR A 611 5.58 4.07 29.17
C TYR A 611 5.55 5.17 28.11
N ASP A 612 6.64 5.32 27.38
CA ASP A 612 6.70 6.07 26.14
C ASP A 612 6.65 5.10 24.96
N TYR A 613 5.72 5.34 24.03
CA TYR A 613 5.55 4.55 22.82
C TYR A 613 5.98 5.34 21.56
N SER A 614 6.49 6.57 21.70
CA SER A 614 6.87 7.42 20.55
C SER A 614 8.01 6.88 19.69
N SER A 615 8.83 5.96 20.20
CA SER A 615 9.85 5.21 19.45
C SER A 615 9.42 3.79 19.05
N ALA A 616 8.15 3.44 19.27
CA ALA A 616 7.60 2.10 19.08
C ALA A 616 6.48 2.12 18.02
N ASP A 617 6.61 1.25 17.04
CA ASP A 617 5.82 1.25 15.80
C ASP A 617 5.54 -0.20 15.35
N SER A 618 4.53 -0.42 14.51
CA SER A 618 4.12 -1.75 14.04
C SER A 618 5.09 -2.35 12.99
N TYR A 619 5.74 -1.51 12.19
CA TYR A 619 6.76 -1.86 11.20
C TYR A 619 8.18 -1.90 11.79
N HIS A 620 8.37 -1.62 13.08
CA HIS A 620 9.64 -1.87 13.78
C HIS A 620 9.84 -3.38 14.03
N LEU A 621 10.31 -4.13 13.04
CA LEU A 621 10.38 -5.61 13.03
C LEU A 621 11.44 -6.28 13.97
N LYS A 622 12.09 -5.52 14.87
CA LYS A 622 13.24 -5.99 15.68
C LYS A 622 12.86 -6.20 17.16
N GLY A 623 13.78 -6.77 17.94
CA GLY A 623 13.67 -6.80 19.41
C GLY A 623 12.94 -8.00 20.04
N ASP A 624 12.60 -9.05 19.29
CA ASP A 624 11.95 -10.29 19.81
C ASP A 624 10.57 -10.08 20.48
N CYS A 625 9.89 -8.96 20.18
CA CYS A 625 8.70 -8.48 20.89
C CYS A 625 7.64 -9.57 21.17
N MET A 626 7.20 -10.28 20.13
CA MET A 626 6.11 -11.26 20.19
C MET A 626 6.42 -12.44 21.12
N ASN A 627 7.70 -12.82 21.29
CA ASN A 627 8.12 -13.90 22.18
C ASN A 627 8.40 -13.42 23.62
N GLN A 628 8.17 -12.13 23.91
CA GLN A 628 8.50 -11.45 25.18
C GLN A 628 7.31 -10.73 25.83
N ILE A 629 6.10 -10.77 25.25
CA ILE A 629 4.88 -10.13 25.78
C ILE A 629 3.93 -11.07 26.54
N LEU A 630 4.17 -12.39 26.53
CA LEU A 630 3.48 -13.35 27.40
C LEU A 630 3.87 -13.17 28.88
N PRO A 631 3.04 -13.62 29.85
CA PRO A 631 3.35 -13.55 31.28
C PRO A 631 4.73 -14.14 31.63
N GLY A 632 5.61 -13.29 32.17
CA GLY A 632 7.00 -13.64 32.49
C GLY A 632 8.04 -13.20 31.45
N GLY A 633 7.62 -12.78 30.25
CA GLY A 633 8.46 -12.15 29.24
C GLY A 633 8.81 -10.69 29.56
N ALA A 634 9.85 -10.17 28.88
CA ALA A 634 10.46 -8.88 29.21
C ALA A 634 9.58 -7.64 28.95
N TYR A 635 8.61 -7.71 28.04
CA TYR A 635 7.77 -6.58 27.62
C TYR A 635 6.29 -6.75 27.96
N ASN A 636 5.94 -7.80 28.69
CA ASN A 636 4.59 -8.04 29.19
C ASN A 636 3.99 -6.85 29.99
N PRO A 637 4.74 -6.11 30.84
CA PRO A 637 4.23 -4.91 31.51
C PRO A 637 3.84 -3.76 30.55
N GLN A 638 4.59 -3.57 29.47
CA GLN A 638 4.34 -2.56 28.42
C GLN A 638 3.10 -2.94 27.60
N PHE A 639 2.95 -4.22 27.28
CA PHE A 639 1.81 -4.75 26.54
C PHE A 639 0.51 -4.69 27.36
N THR A 640 0.52 -5.15 28.61
CA THR A 640 -0.66 -5.08 29.48
C THR A 640 -1.11 -3.65 29.77
N ALA A 641 -0.17 -2.71 29.89
CA ALA A 641 -0.48 -1.29 30.00
C ALA A 641 -1.12 -0.69 28.73
N PHE A 642 -0.82 -1.23 27.55
CA PHE A 642 -1.51 -0.86 26.31
C PHE A 642 -2.89 -1.52 26.22
N LEU A 643 -3.06 -2.77 26.68
CA LEU A 643 -4.39 -3.39 26.78
C LEU A 643 -5.30 -2.69 27.82
N ASP A 644 -4.73 -2.06 28.85
CA ASP A 644 -5.48 -1.18 29.76
C ASP A 644 -6.10 0.04 29.04
N LEU A 645 -5.45 0.55 27.98
CA LEU A 645 -5.99 1.62 27.12
C LEU A 645 -7.12 1.11 26.21
N VAL A 646 -6.99 -0.11 25.66
CA VAL A 646 -8.04 -0.74 24.83
C VAL A 646 -9.29 -1.01 25.67
N ALA A 647 -9.12 -1.50 26.91
CA ALA A 647 -10.21 -1.67 27.85
C ALA A 647 -10.89 -0.33 28.21
N GLU A 648 -10.11 0.73 28.48
CA GLU A 648 -10.67 2.04 28.82
C GLU A 648 -11.42 2.72 27.67
N TYR A 649 -11.05 2.43 26.41
CA TYR A 649 -11.88 2.79 25.24
C TYR A 649 -13.19 2.00 25.24
N ALA A 650 -13.12 0.66 25.35
CA ALA A 650 -14.29 -0.21 25.31
C ALA A 650 -15.30 0.10 26.42
N GLU A 651 -14.83 0.39 27.65
CA GLU A 651 -15.65 0.83 28.80
C GLU A 651 -16.43 2.15 28.54
N GLN A 652 -16.04 2.96 27.55
CA GLN A 652 -16.64 4.26 27.24
C GLN A 652 -17.51 4.28 25.97
N VAL A 653 -17.54 3.19 25.19
CA VAL A 653 -18.39 3.09 23.99
C VAL A 653 -19.81 2.66 24.38
N ASP A 654 -20.83 3.36 23.88
CA ASP A 654 -22.27 3.14 24.18
C ASP A 654 -22.84 1.82 23.59
N GLY A 655 -22.00 0.99 22.97
CA GLY A 655 -22.39 -0.23 22.27
C GLY A 655 -21.22 -1.21 22.06
N PRO A 656 -21.44 -2.31 21.32
CA PRO A 656 -20.42 -3.33 21.08
C PRO A 656 -19.37 -2.89 20.06
N VAL A 657 -18.17 -3.42 20.19
CA VAL A 657 -17.03 -3.18 19.29
C VAL A 657 -16.51 -4.50 18.74
N LEU A 658 -16.24 -4.57 17.44
CA LEU A 658 -15.49 -5.67 16.83
C LEU A 658 -13.99 -5.41 17.04
N PHE A 659 -13.30 -6.17 17.89
CA PHE A 659 -11.87 -5.96 18.18
C PHE A 659 -11.01 -6.92 17.37
N ARG A 660 -10.07 -6.37 16.59
CA ARG A 660 -9.25 -7.09 15.59
C ARG A 660 -7.75 -6.93 15.88
N PRO A 661 -7.19 -7.65 16.89
CA PRO A 661 -5.79 -7.56 17.24
C PRO A 661 -4.90 -8.47 16.37
N PHE A 662 -3.69 -8.00 16.06
CA PHE A 662 -2.64 -8.77 15.34
C PHE A 662 -3.09 -9.33 13.98
N HIS A 663 -3.67 -8.47 13.14
CA HIS A 663 -4.07 -8.80 11.76
C HIS A 663 -2.88 -9.07 10.83
N GLU A 664 -3.13 -9.65 9.65
CA GLU A 664 -2.10 -9.95 8.64
C GLU A 664 -0.92 -10.79 9.19
N ASN A 665 -1.20 -11.62 10.19
CA ASN A 665 -0.21 -12.44 10.92
C ASN A 665 0.46 -13.56 10.10
N THR A 666 -0.06 -13.83 8.91
CA THR A 666 0.49 -14.72 7.87
C THR A 666 1.62 -14.05 7.10
N GLY A 667 1.53 -12.73 6.90
CA GLY A 667 2.56 -11.87 6.33
C GLY A 667 3.73 -11.63 7.29
N SER A 668 4.61 -10.67 6.99
CA SER A 668 5.77 -10.33 7.83
C SER A 668 6.22 -8.87 7.74
N TRP A 669 5.30 -7.95 7.43
CA TRP A 669 5.49 -6.50 7.53
C TRP A 669 5.15 -5.91 8.91
N PHE A 670 4.56 -6.70 9.80
CA PHE A 670 4.36 -6.37 11.22
C PHE A 670 5.17 -7.28 12.15
N TRP A 671 5.58 -6.78 13.33
CA TRP A 671 6.43 -7.52 14.27
C TRP A 671 5.80 -8.77 14.92
N TRP A 672 4.49 -8.99 14.75
CA TRP A 672 3.77 -10.23 15.15
C TRP A 672 3.61 -11.25 14.01
N GLY A 673 4.05 -10.91 12.80
CA GLY A 673 3.95 -11.74 11.59
C GLY A 673 4.76 -13.04 11.63
N LYS A 674 4.62 -13.84 10.56
CA LYS A 674 5.07 -15.23 10.48
C LYS A 674 6.57 -15.44 10.71
N ALA A 675 7.42 -14.52 10.28
CA ALA A 675 8.87 -14.59 10.51
C ALA A 675 9.29 -14.40 11.99
N PHE A 676 8.48 -13.72 12.81
CA PHE A 676 8.90 -13.23 14.14
C PHE A 676 8.46 -14.12 15.30
N CYS A 677 7.51 -15.03 15.08
CA CYS A 677 7.04 -15.95 16.11
C CYS A 677 6.56 -17.30 15.54
N ASP A 678 6.69 -18.37 16.32
CA ASP A 678 5.99 -19.63 16.07
C ASP A 678 4.46 -19.43 16.13
N ALA A 679 3.72 -20.20 15.33
CA ALA A 679 2.26 -20.16 15.31
C ALA A 679 1.63 -20.40 16.71
N GLU A 680 2.21 -21.28 17.53
CA GLU A 680 1.73 -21.52 18.90
C GLU A 680 2.07 -20.37 19.86
N THR A 681 3.12 -19.58 19.60
CA THR A 681 3.33 -18.31 20.32
C THR A 681 2.28 -17.28 19.90
N TYR A 682 2.00 -17.13 18.59
CA TYR A 682 0.92 -16.26 18.10
C TYR A 682 -0.41 -16.58 18.77
N LYS A 683 -0.84 -17.86 18.72
CA LYS A 683 -2.07 -18.32 19.38
C LYS A 683 -2.04 -18.00 20.87
N SER A 684 -0.94 -18.29 21.57
CA SER A 684 -0.83 -18.02 23.01
C SER A 684 -0.96 -16.53 23.35
N VAL A 685 -0.40 -15.62 22.54
CA VAL A 685 -0.55 -14.17 22.72
C VAL A 685 -1.97 -13.72 22.44
N PHE A 686 -2.61 -14.20 21.37
CA PHE A 686 -4.01 -13.89 21.07
C PHE A 686 -4.92 -14.34 22.22
N LYS A 687 -4.76 -15.57 22.71
CA LYS A 687 -5.47 -16.11 23.88
C LYS A 687 -5.28 -15.25 25.12
N TYR A 688 -4.04 -14.87 25.41
CA TYR A 688 -3.72 -13.99 26.53
C TYR A 688 -4.34 -12.60 26.40
N THR A 689 -4.47 -12.08 25.18
CA THR A 689 -5.12 -10.79 24.90
C THR A 689 -6.61 -10.84 25.21
N VAL A 690 -7.30 -11.88 24.73
CA VAL A 690 -8.72 -12.13 25.03
C VAL A 690 -8.94 -12.35 26.53
N GLU A 691 -8.12 -13.18 27.19
CA GLU A 691 -8.23 -13.39 28.64
C GLU A 691 -7.92 -12.12 29.45
N TYR A 692 -7.00 -11.27 29.01
CA TYR A 692 -6.72 -10.02 29.71
C TYR A 692 -7.92 -9.07 29.65
N LEU A 693 -8.46 -8.81 28.45
CA LEU A 693 -9.61 -7.92 28.25
C LEU A 693 -10.89 -8.49 28.88
N ARG A 694 -11.20 -9.77 28.66
CA ARG A 694 -12.41 -10.41 29.22
C ARG A 694 -12.31 -10.68 30.72
N ASP A 695 -11.23 -11.31 31.20
CA ASP A 695 -11.18 -11.90 32.56
C ASP A 695 -10.41 -11.06 33.59
N ILE A 696 -9.50 -10.18 33.15
CA ILE A 696 -8.71 -9.31 34.05
C ILE A 696 -9.25 -7.88 34.04
N LYS A 697 -9.89 -7.46 32.94
CA LYS A 697 -10.45 -6.12 32.75
C LYS A 697 -11.99 -6.06 32.77
N ASP A 698 -12.69 -7.20 32.87
CA ASP A 698 -14.16 -7.26 32.99
C ASP A 698 -14.89 -6.68 31.75
N VAL A 699 -14.24 -6.68 30.58
CA VAL A 699 -14.74 -6.06 29.34
C VAL A 699 -15.64 -7.05 28.59
N HIS A 700 -16.93 -6.72 28.52
CA HIS A 700 -18.00 -7.59 28.01
C HIS A 700 -18.70 -7.06 26.76
N ASN A 701 -18.21 -5.98 26.13
CA ASN A 701 -18.77 -5.41 24.90
C ASN A 701 -17.92 -5.64 23.64
N LEU A 702 -17.01 -6.63 23.65
CA LEU A 702 -16.17 -6.97 22.50
C LEU A 702 -16.65 -8.25 21.80
N LEU A 703 -16.57 -8.27 20.47
CA LEU A 703 -16.50 -9.48 19.66
C LEU A 703 -15.08 -9.57 19.05
N TYR A 704 -14.43 -10.72 19.18
CA TYR A 704 -13.02 -10.90 18.80
C TYR A 704 -12.90 -11.40 17.36
N VAL A 705 -12.17 -10.67 16.53
CA VAL A 705 -12.01 -10.90 15.10
C VAL A 705 -10.61 -11.43 14.78
N TYR A 706 -10.52 -12.49 13.98
CA TYR A 706 -9.27 -13.04 13.44
C TYR A 706 -9.21 -12.79 11.93
N GLY A 707 -8.39 -11.82 11.51
CA GLY A 707 -8.11 -11.49 10.11
C GLY A 707 -6.63 -11.72 9.75
N PRO A 708 -6.25 -12.91 9.28
CA PRO A 708 -4.98 -13.11 8.56
C PRO A 708 -4.98 -12.39 7.21
N GLY A 709 -3.84 -12.37 6.53
CA GLY A 709 -3.76 -11.97 5.13
C GLY A 709 -4.33 -13.05 4.19
N SER A 710 -4.43 -12.72 2.91
CA SER A 710 -4.99 -13.58 1.86
C SER A 710 -4.06 -14.67 1.31
N GLU A 711 -2.90 -14.94 1.91
CA GLU A 711 -1.90 -15.85 1.34
C GLU A 711 -2.26 -17.34 1.47
N ALA A 712 -3.23 -17.67 2.32
CA ALA A 712 -3.68 -19.04 2.54
C ALA A 712 -4.42 -19.60 1.32
N THR A 713 -3.94 -20.72 0.77
CA THR A 713 -4.57 -21.42 -0.37
C THR A 713 -5.38 -22.64 0.07
N THR A 714 -5.24 -23.06 1.33
CA THR A 714 -5.88 -24.24 1.91
C THR A 714 -6.37 -23.99 3.33
N MET A 715 -7.36 -24.80 3.77
CA MET A 715 -7.87 -24.77 5.14
C MET A 715 -6.78 -24.95 6.20
N GLN A 716 -5.77 -25.78 5.92
CA GLN A 716 -4.67 -26.05 6.86
C GLN A 716 -3.73 -24.86 7.03
N GLU A 717 -3.51 -24.07 5.97
CA GLU A 717 -2.71 -22.83 6.03
C GLU A 717 -3.46 -21.76 6.82
N TYR A 718 -4.78 -21.64 6.62
CA TYR A 718 -5.64 -20.72 7.37
C TYR A 718 -5.72 -21.11 8.87
N GLU A 719 -5.84 -22.41 9.18
CA GLU A 719 -5.85 -22.94 10.55
C GLU A 719 -4.48 -22.83 11.26
N GLU A 720 -3.36 -22.72 10.52
CA GLU A 720 -1.99 -22.77 11.07
C GLU A 720 -1.84 -21.88 12.31
N ARG A 721 -2.37 -20.66 12.24
CA ARG A 721 -2.28 -19.62 13.27
C ARG A 721 -3.62 -19.31 13.97
N TYR A 722 -4.70 -20.00 13.63
CA TYR A 722 -6.01 -19.79 14.25
C TYR A 722 -5.96 -19.99 15.77
N PRO A 723 -6.38 -19.01 16.59
CA PRO A 723 -6.37 -19.14 18.06
C PRO A 723 -7.20 -20.32 18.57
N GLY A 724 -8.30 -20.66 17.90
CA GLY A 724 -9.23 -21.70 18.32
C GLY A 724 -10.63 -21.15 18.60
N ASP A 725 -11.61 -22.07 18.59
CA ASP A 725 -13.02 -21.72 18.62
C ASP A 725 -13.45 -20.91 19.84
N GLU A 726 -12.76 -21.12 20.97
CA GLU A 726 -13.07 -20.51 22.26
C GLU A 726 -12.51 -19.08 22.46
N PHE A 727 -11.84 -18.54 21.44
CA PHE A 727 -11.16 -17.23 21.49
C PHE A 727 -11.50 -16.29 20.32
N VAL A 728 -12.33 -16.71 19.37
CA VAL A 728 -12.67 -15.94 18.16
C VAL A 728 -14.18 -16.00 17.92
N ASP A 729 -14.81 -14.86 17.65
CA ASP A 729 -16.23 -14.74 17.28
C ASP A 729 -16.42 -14.66 15.76
N MET A 730 -15.48 -13.98 15.08
CA MET A 730 -15.51 -13.72 13.64
C MET A 730 -14.16 -14.04 12.99
N VAL A 731 -14.21 -14.66 11.82
CA VAL A 731 -13.04 -14.90 10.96
C VAL A 731 -13.15 -14.05 9.70
N GLY A 732 -12.01 -13.65 9.15
CA GLY A 732 -11.94 -12.88 7.91
C GLY A 732 -10.61 -13.00 7.19
N PHE A 733 -10.35 -12.10 6.27
CA PHE A 733 -9.05 -11.93 5.64
C PHE A 733 -8.88 -10.49 5.13
N ASP A 734 -7.63 -10.06 4.98
CA ASP A 734 -7.27 -8.77 4.42
C ASP A 734 -6.63 -8.95 3.03
N THR A 735 -7.03 -8.14 2.03
CA THR A 735 -6.43 -8.17 0.68
C THR A 735 -6.77 -6.93 -0.16
N TYR A 736 -5.80 -6.40 -0.92
CA TYR A 736 -5.97 -5.16 -1.69
C TYR A 736 -5.71 -5.35 -3.18
N ASP A 737 -6.36 -4.53 -4.01
CA ASP A 737 -6.19 -4.49 -5.46
C ASP A 737 -5.13 -3.47 -5.85
N ASP A 738 -3.95 -3.95 -6.26
CA ASP A 738 -2.83 -3.12 -6.69
C ASP A 738 -2.85 -2.75 -8.18
N LYS A 739 -3.82 -3.26 -8.95
CA LYS A 739 -3.87 -3.17 -10.43
C LYS A 739 -5.31 -3.09 -10.96
N ALA A 740 -6.15 -2.24 -10.38
CA ALA A 740 -7.53 -2.01 -10.80
C ALA A 740 -7.62 -1.58 -12.29
N SER A 741 -7.92 -2.54 -13.17
CA SER A 741 -7.84 -2.38 -14.63
C SER A 741 -9.05 -2.97 -15.36
N ALA A 742 -9.24 -2.55 -16.60
CA ALA A 742 -10.24 -3.06 -17.54
C ALA A 742 -9.76 -4.27 -18.38
N ASP A 743 -8.50 -4.71 -18.23
CA ASP A 743 -7.93 -5.87 -18.95
C ASP A 743 -8.76 -7.16 -18.74
N GLU A 744 -9.00 -7.92 -19.82
CA GLU A 744 -9.64 -9.25 -19.77
C GLU A 744 -8.85 -10.25 -18.90
N ASN A 745 -7.54 -10.03 -18.71
CA ASN A 745 -6.65 -10.86 -17.88
C ASN A 745 -6.65 -10.47 -16.39
N TYR A 746 -7.34 -9.39 -16.00
CA TYR A 746 -7.40 -8.92 -14.62
C TYR A 746 -7.88 -10.03 -13.65
N SER A 747 -7.02 -10.39 -12.70
CA SER A 747 -7.21 -11.60 -11.89
C SER A 747 -7.69 -11.36 -10.46
N PHE A 748 -7.70 -10.11 -9.96
CA PHE A 748 -8.00 -9.83 -8.55
C PHE A 748 -9.38 -10.32 -8.12
N MET A 749 -10.48 -9.99 -8.83
CA MET A 749 -11.83 -10.49 -8.46
C MET A 749 -11.91 -12.02 -8.35
N LYS A 750 -11.19 -12.76 -9.20
CA LYS A 750 -11.14 -14.23 -9.19
C LYS A 750 -10.34 -14.77 -8.00
N ASN A 751 -9.25 -14.11 -7.65
CA ASN A 751 -8.43 -14.45 -6.48
C ASN A 751 -9.20 -14.12 -5.19
N PHE A 752 -9.82 -12.94 -5.12
CA PHE A 752 -10.71 -12.48 -4.06
C PHE A 752 -11.84 -13.49 -3.81
N GLU A 753 -12.60 -13.90 -4.83
CA GLU A 753 -13.63 -14.94 -4.67
C GLU A 753 -13.06 -16.27 -4.15
N THR A 754 -11.84 -16.64 -4.56
CA THR A 754 -11.20 -17.87 -4.10
C THR A 754 -10.91 -17.82 -2.58
N VAL A 755 -10.51 -16.65 -2.06
CA VAL A 755 -10.26 -16.45 -0.62
C VAL A 755 -11.57 -16.28 0.15
N VAL A 756 -12.56 -15.54 -0.37
CA VAL A 756 -13.94 -15.47 0.16
C VAL A 756 -14.48 -16.88 0.42
N LYS A 757 -14.38 -17.76 -0.59
CA LYS A 757 -14.85 -19.14 -0.52
C LYS A 757 -14.09 -20.00 0.49
N LEU A 758 -12.77 -19.81 0.63
CA LEU A 758 -11.96 -20.52 1.63
C LEU A 758 -12.36 -20.10 3.05
N THR A 759 -12.46 -18.79 3.29
CA THR A 759 -12.80 -18.24 4.62
C THR A 759 -14.24 -18.54 5.01
N ASP A 760 -15.19 -18.53 4.06
CA ASP A 760 -16.56 -18.96 4.27
C ASP A 760 -16.65 -20.44 4.67
N GLN A 761 -15.92 -21.33 3.97
CA GLN A 761 -15.85 -22.74 4.35
C GLN A 761 -15.31 -22.91 5.78
N PHE A 762 -14.27 -22.16 6.14
CA PHE A 762 -13.71 -22.15 7.50
C PHE A 762 -14.73 -21.66 8.53
N ALA A 763 -15.39 -20.53 8.28
CA ALA A 763 -16.41 -19.97 9.16
C ALA A 763 -17.58 -20.93 9.38
N LYS A 764 -18.00 -21.66 8.34
CA LYS A 764 -19.07 -22.67 8.40
C LYS A 764 -18.65 -23.93 9.17
N GLU A 765 -17.43 -24.43 8.98
CA GLU A 765 -16.91 -25.59 9.72
C GLU A 765 -16.72 -25.27 11.22
N HIS A 766 -16.24 -24.07 11.54
CA HIS A 766 -16.02 -23.59 12.91
C HIS A 766 -17.23 -22.86 13.55
N ASN A 767 -18.35 -22.73 12.83
CA ASN A 767 -19.56 -21.97 13.21
C ASN A 767 -19.26 -20.55 13.78
N LYS A 768 -18.44 -19.79 13.05
CA LYS A 768 -18.16 -18.36 13.33
C LYS A 768 -19.00 -17.43 12.46
N LEU A 769 -18.84 -16.13 12.67
CA LEU A 769 -19.18 -15.12 11.67
C LEU A 769 -18.07 -15.03 10.62
N PHE A 770 -18.41 -14.59 9.41
CA PHE A 770 -17.45 -14.32 8.33
C PHE A 770 -17.56 -12.85 7.91
N ALA A 771 -16.44 -12.20 7.62
CA ALA A 771 -16.35 -10.91 6.94
C ALA A 771 -15.09 -10.85 6.07
N VAL A 772 -15.08 -9.97 5.07
CA VAL A 772 -13.83 -9.50 4.44
C VAL A 772 -13.33 -8.37 5.33
N THR A 773 -12.28 -8.61 6.10
CA THR A 773 -11.94 -7.71 7.22
C THR A 773 -11.35 -6.40 6.71
N GLU A 774 -10.50 -6.42 5.68
CA GLU A 774 -10.01 -5.22 4.99
C GLU A 774 -9.81 -5.48 3.49
N THR A 775 -10.20 -4.53 2.65
CA THR A 775 -9.93 -4.54 1.21
C THR A 775 -9.93 -3.13 0.61
N GLY A 776 -9.79 -3.00 -0.71
CA GLY A 776 -9.84 -1.73 -1.43
C GLY A 776 -8.96 -1.74 -2.67
N ILE A 777 -9.18 -0.78 -3.56
CA ILE A 777 -8.18 -0.36 -4.53
C ILE A 777 -7.08 0.36 -3.76
N THR A 778 -5.80 0.01 -3.97
CA THR A 778 -4.69 0.70 -3.29
C THR A 778 -4.52 2.14 -3.80
N ASN A 779 -3.90 2.99 -2.99
CA ASN A 779 -3.41 4.33 -3.38
C ASN A 779 -2.62 4.35 -4.71
N SER A 780 -1.91 3.27 -5.05
CA SER A 780 -1.13 3.16 -6.29
C SER A 780 -1.98 2.82 -7.53
N ALA A 781 -3.22 2.37 -7.34
CA ALA A 781 -4.15 2.00 -8.41
C ALA A 781 -5.40 2.90 -8.46
N MET A 782 -5.79 3.52 -7.34
CA MET A 782 -6.93 4.45 -7.26
C MET A 782 -6.48 5.85 -7.69
N LYS A 783 -6.51 6.08 -9.00
CA LYS A 783 -6.04 7.32 -9.63
C LYS A 783 -6.95 8.50 -9.27
N LYS A 784 -6.51 9.73 -9.54
CA LYS A 784 -7.39 10.91 -9.47
C LYS A 784 -8.35 10.99 -10.67
N THR A 785 -7.88 10.58 -11.84
CA THR A 785 -8.64 10.43 -13.09
C THR A 785 -8.16 9.20 -13.89
N GLY A 786 -9.00 8.68 -14.77
CA GLY A 786 -8.67 7.52 -15.61
C GLY A 786 -8.63 6.19 -14.85
N ASN A 787 -9.42 6.05 -13.78
CA ASN A 787 -9.71 4.76 -13.15
C ASN A 787 -10.48 3.88 -14.13
N GLU A 788 -9.89 2.73 -14.47
CA GLU A 788 -10.41 1.85 -15.54
C GLU A 788 -11.60 0.97 -15.09
N ARG A 789 -11.89 0.95 -13.79
CA ARG A 789 -12.81 -0.03 -13.18
C ARG A 789 -13.93 0.63 -12.34
N PRO A 790 -14.88 1.35 -12.96
CA PRO A 790 -15.86 2.17 -12.24
C PRO A 790 -16.81 1.41 -11.31
N GLU A 791 -17.09 0.13 -11.58
CA GLU A 791 -18.05 -0.66 -10.80
C GLU A 791 -17.39 -1.51 -9.68
N TRP A 792 -16.11 -1.29 -9.35
CA TRP A 792 -15.32 -2.14 -8.42
C TRP A 792 -16.06 -2.49 -7.11
N PHE A 793 -16.67 -1.49 -6.45
CA PHE A 793 -17.43 -1.68 -5.21
C PHE A 793 -18.66 -2.58 -5.40
N THR A 794 -19.35 -2.46 -6.54
CA THR A 794 -20.49 -3.31 -6.92
C THR A 794 -20.04 -4.73 -7.24
N GLU A 795 -18.88 -4.92 -7.89
CA GLU A 795 -18.33 -6.25 -8.18
C GLU A 795 -17.92 -7.00 -6.91
N ILE A 796 -17.29 -6.32 -5.94
CA ILE A 796 -16.99 -6.88 -4.62
C ILE A 796 -18.28 -7.30 -3.90
N LEU A 797 -19.30 -6.44 -3.90
CA LEU A 797 -20.61 -6.73 -3.33
C LEU A 797 -21.24 -7.97 -3.99
N ASP A 798 -21.22 -8.07 -5.31
CA ASP A 798 -21.77 -9.22 -6.06
C ASP A 798 -20.96 -10.52 -5.89
N ILE A 799 -19.72 -10.46 -5.41
CA ILE A 799 -18.96 -11.64 -5.00
C ILE A 799 -19.35 -12.08 -3.58
N ILE A 800 -19.32 -11.18 -2.59
CA ILE A 800 -19.54 -11.54 -1.18
C ILE A 800 -21.00 -11.91 -0.87
N THR A 801 -21.96 -11.41 -1.65
CA THR A 801 -23.42 -11.67 -1.49
C THR A 801 -23.93 -12.86 -2.31
N LYS A 802 -23.04 -13.73 -2.80
CA LYS A 802 -23.45 -14.97 -3.49
C LYS A 802 -24.17 -15.91 -2.50
N PRO A 803 -25.32 -16.52 -2.84
CA PRO A 803 -26.15 -17.29 -1.89
C PRO A 803 -25.49 -18.51 -1.24
N GLU A 804 -24.27 -18.89 -1.64
CA GLU A 804 -23.44 -19.89 -0.99
C GLU A 804 -22.54 -19.37 0.16
N TYR A 805 -22.32 -18.06 0.29
CA TYR A 805 -21.40 -17.46 1.28
C TYR A 805 -22.16 -16.76 2.43
N ASP A 806 -21.68 -16.88 3.68
CA ASP A 806 -22.31 -16.30 4.88
C ASP A 806 -21.63 -14.96 5.28
N CYS A 807 -21.27 -14.09 4.33
CA CYS A 807 -20.42 -12.91 4.55
C CYS A 807 -21.18 -11.71 5.12
N ALA A 808 -20.85 -11.28 6.35
CA ALA A 808 -21.58 -10.22 7.05
C ALA A 808 -21.21 -8.79 6.61
N TYR A 809 -19.94 -8.52 6.32
CA TYR A 809 -19.47 -7.20 5.86
C TYR A 809 -18.21 -7.28 4.99
N TYR A 810 -17.91 -6.18 4.29
CA TYR A 810 -16.55 -5.86 3.84
C TYR A 810 -16.18 -4.44 4.30
N MET A 811 -14.90 -4.17 4.57
CA MET A 811 -14.44 -2.82 4.96
C MET A 811 -13.31 -2.35 4.03
N VAL A 812 -13.32 -1.06 3.69
CA VAL A 812 -12.22 -0.39 2.98
C VAL A 812 -11.42 0.56 3.87
N TRP A 813 -10.17 0.80 3.50
CA TRP A 813 -9.23 1.61 4.29
C TRP A 813 -9.48 3.12 4.19
N SER A 814 -8.71 3.93 4.91
CA SER A 814 -9.02 5.33 5.19
C SER A 814 -8.63 6.34 4.11
N ASN A 815 -9.45 7.38 3.96
CA ASN A 815 -9.14 8.57 3.17
C ASN A 815 -8.32 9.60 3.99
N TYR A 816 -7.02 9.69 3.76
CA TYR A 816 -6.12 10.62 4.48
C TYR A 816 -5.99 11.99 3.80
N ASP A 817 -5.98 12.03 2.46
CA ASP A 817 -5.91 13.26 1.65
C ASP A 817 -6.55 13.05 0.27
N SER A 818 -6.78 14.14 -0.48
CA SER A 818 -7.32 14.14 -1.85
C SER A 818 -6.26 14.22 -2.96
N LYS A 819 -4.99 13.96 -2.63
CA LYS A 819 -3.87 14.01 -3.58
C LYS A 819 -3.49 12.61 -4.06
N SER A 820 -3.29 11.67 -3.15
CA SER A 820 -2.86 10.30 -3.49
C SER A 820 -3.08 9.25 -2.37
N ASN A 821 -3.78 9.59 -1.28
CA ASN A 821 -3.94 8.67 -0.14
C ASN A 821 -5.41 8.51 0.26
N TYR A 822 -6.16 7.76 -0.55
CA TYR A 822 -7.60 7.51 -0.39
C TYR A 822 -8.03 6.20 -1.06
N TYR A 823 -9.05 5.56 -0.49
CA TYR A 823 -9.58 4.25 -0.90
C TYR A 823 -11.08 4.31 -1.26
N THR A 824 -11.71 5.47 -1.07
CA THR A 824 -13.11 5.76 -1.44
C THR A 824 -13.21 7.10 -2.18
N PRO A 825 -14.14 7.25 -3.14
CA PRO A 825 -14.35 8.55 -3.79
C PRO A 825 -14.83 9.59 -2.79
N PHE A 826 -14.58 10.87 -3.11
CA PHE A 826 -14.86 12.00 -2.22
C PHE A 826 -15.49 13.19 -2.97
N VAL A 827 -16.18 14.06 -2.23
CA VAL A 827 -16.83 15.27 -2.76
C VAL A 827 -15.93 16.48 -2.51
N VAL A 828 -15.73 17.34 -3.52
CA VAL A 828 -14.98 18.60 -3.38
C VAL A 828 -15.88 19.84 -3.41
N SER A 829 -17.11 19.76 -3.94
CA SER A 829 -18.13 20.79 -3.74
C SER A 829 -19.56 20.26 -3.91
N LYS A 830 -20.56 21.07 -3.52
CA LYS A 830 -21.99 20.74 -3.67
C LYS A 830 -22.78 21.95 -4.14
N ALA A 831 -23.51 21.81 -5.25
CA ALA A 831 -24.27 22.89 -5.87
C ALA A 831 -25.55 23.26 -5.08
N GLU A 832 -26.10 24.46 -5.33
CA GLU A 832 -27.33 24.94 -4.67
C GLU A 832 -28.58 24.05 -4.91
N ASP A 833 -28.60 23.30 -6.00
CA ASP A 833 -29.68 22.35 -6.33
C ASP A 833 -29.42 20.92 -5.80
N GLY A 834 -28.26 20.69 -5.19
CA GLY A 834 -27.88 19.46 -4.52
C GLY A 834 -26.98 18.52 -5.33
N ILE A 835 -26.61 18.86 -6.57
CA ILE A 835 -25.63 18.10 -7.36
C ILE A 835 -24.30 18.04 -6.59
N LEU A 836 -23.72 16.84 -6.51
CA LEU A 836 -22.40 16.58 -5.95
C LEU A 836 -21.35 16.72 -7.03
N HIS A 837 -20.18 17.23 -6.67
CA HIS A 837 -19.07 17.42 -7.59
C HIS A 837 -17.77 16.94 -6.92
N GLY A 838 -17.06 15.99 -7.54
CA GLY A 838 -16.01 15.23 -6.86
C GLY A 838 -15.31 14.16 -7.71
N HIS A 839 -14.71 13.18 -7.03
CA HIS A 839 -13.92 12.09 -7.63
C HIS A 839 -14.72 11.27 -8.66
N GLU A 840 -14.13 10.90 -9.79
CA GLU A 840 -14.85 10.29 -10.93
C GLU A 840 -15.55 8.97 -10.59
N LEU A 841 -15.07 8.22 -9.59
CA LEU A 841 -15.69 6.97 -9.13
C LEU A 841 -16.96 7.18 -8.27
N MET A 842 -17.34 8.44 -8.00
CA MET A 842 -18.52 8.79 -7.20
C MET A 842 -19.82 8.19 -7.75
N ASP A 843 -20.05 8.18 -9.07
CA ASP A 843 -21.25 7.58 -9.67
C ASP A 843 -21.26 6.03 -9.54
N GLY A 844 -20.10 5.38 -9.61
CA GLY A 844 -19.97 3.94 -9.37
C GLY A 844 -20.24 3.58 -7.89
N PHE A 845 -19.73 4.40 -6.98
CA PHE A 845 -20.01 4.27 -5.54
C PHE A 845 -21.47 4.60 -5.19
N LEU A 846 -22.11 5.52 -5.91
CA LEU A 846 -23.55 5.78 -5.78
C LEU A 846 -24.41 4.61 -6.29
N ARG A 847 -24.02 3.94 -7.40
CA ARG A 847 -24.67 2.69 -7.82
C ARG A 847 -24.49 1.57 -6.79
N PHE A 848 -23.30 1.46 -6.19
CA PHE A 848 -23.04 0.54 -5.08
C PHE A 848 -23.90 0.86 -3.83
N TYR A 849 -24.03 2.13 -3.43
CA TYR A 849 -24.88 2.57 -2.32
C TYR A 849 -26.38 2.35 -2.59
N ASN A 850 -26.83 2.54 -3.84
CA ASN A 850 -28.23 2.38 -4.21
C ASN A 850 -28.66 0.91 -4.27
N ASN A 851 -27.73 -0.02 -4.51
CA ASN A 851 -28.01 -1.45 -4.66
C ASN A 851 -28.66 -2.04 -3.40
N GLU A 852 -29.81 -2.71 -3.53
CA GLU A 852 -30.57 -3.28 -2.39
C GLU A 852 -29.74 -4.20 -1.47
N LYS A 853 -28.64 -4.75 -1.98
CA LYS A 853 -27.72 -5.61 -1.24
C LYS A 853 -26.72 -4.86 -0.34
N SER A 854 -26.56 -3.54 -0.47
CA SER A 854 -25.56 -2.77 0.27
C SER A 854 -26.20 -2.02 1.44
N ILE A 855 -25.74 -2.34 2.65
CA ILE A 855 -26.32 -1.79 3.88
C ILE A 855 -25.36 -0.76 4.48
N PHE A 856 -25.86 0.46 4.69
CA PHE A 856 -25.16 1.58 5.35
C PHE A 856 -25.77 1.87 6.73
N ALA A 857 -25.16 2.77 7.51
CA ALA A 857 -25.57 3.05 8.89
C ALA A 857 -27.05 3.49 9.00
N ALA A 858 -27.50 4.36 8.10
CA ALA A 858 -28.86 4.90 8.10
C ALA A 858 -29.93 3.84 7.81
N ASP A 859 -29.63 2.81 7.01
CA ASP A 859 -30.56 1.69 6.79
C ASP A 859 -30.74 0.89 8.08
N GLN A 860 -29.64 0.52 8.72
CA GLN A 860 -29.66 -0.35 9.91
C GLN A 860 -29.96 0.37 11.24
N GLU A 861 -29.98 1.72 11.28
CA GLU A 861 -30.17 2.53 12.50
C GLU A 861 -31.34 2.02 13.36
N GLN A 862 -32.51 1.79 12.75
CA GLN A 862 -33.72 1.35 13.46
C GLN A 862 -33.65 -0.09 13.99
N VAL A 863 -32.73 -0.91 13.47
CA VAL A 863 -32.49 -2.29 13.93
C VAL A 863 -31.42 -2.30 15.02
N ILE A 864 -30.30 -1.62 14.78
CA ILE A 864 -29.19 -1.52 15.73
C ILE A 864 -29.63 -0.80 17.01
N ASN A 865 -30.33 0.33 16.89
CA ASN A 865 -30.76 1.15 18.05
C ASN A 865 -32.19 0.84 18.54
N GLY A 866 -32.87 -0.15 17.93
CA GLY A 866 -34.26 -0.51 18.20
C GLY A 866 -34.50 -1.64 19.21
N GLU A 867 -35.55 -2.44 18.97
CA GLU A 867 -35.90 -3.61 19.79
C GLU A 867 -34.88 -4.74 19.57
N LYS A 868 -34.00 -4.95 20.55
CA LYS A 868 -32.99 -6.02 20.52
C LYS A 868 -33.65 -7.42 20.44
N PRO A 869 -33.03 -8.39 19.74
CA PRO A 869 -33.48 -9.78 19.69
C PRO A 869 -33.58 -10.43 21.08
N ALA A 870 -34.42 -11.48 21.17
CA ALA A 870 -34.46 -12.33 22.34
C ALA A 870 -33.09 -12.98 22.61
N SER A 871 -32.55 -12.76 23.82
CA SER A 871 -31.20 -13.15 24.19
C SER A 871 -30.96 -14.66 24.00
N PRO A 872 -29.88 -15.07 23.31
CA PRO A 872 -29.66 -16.45 22.93
C PRO A 872 -29.13 -17.30 24.10
N SER A 873 -29.25 -18.62 23.95
CA SER A 873 -28.47 -19.55 24.76
C SER A 873 -27.02 -19.58 24.28
N VAL A 874 -26.07 -19.22 25.14
CA VAL A 874 -24.64 -19.20 24.79
C VAL A 874 -23.99 -20.51 25.21
N ASN A 875 -23.24 -21.13 24.30
CA ASN A 875 -22.42 -22.30 24.62
C ASN A 875 -21.33 -21.92 25.62
N GLN A 876 -21.16 -22.76 26.64
CA GLN A 876 -20.01 -22.72 27.53
C GLN A 876 -18.91 -23.60 26.94
N TRP A 877 -17.68 -23.11 26.93
CA TRP A 877 -16.53 -23.86 26.42
C TRP A 877 -16.07 -24.95 27.38
N GLY A 878 -15.31 -25.90 26.85
CA GLY A 878 -14.66 -26.92 27.67
C GLY A 878 -13.40 -26.38 28.35
N ALA A 879 -12.68 -27.27 29.05
CA ALA A 879 -11.34 -26.97 29.53
C ALA A 879 -10.39 -26.68 28.36
N THR A 880 -9.72 -25.53 28.43
CA THR A 880 -8.72 -25.04 27.47
C THR A 880 -7.56 -24.41 28.23
N GLY A 881 -6.48 -24.10 27.53
CA GLY A 881 -5.29 -23.50 28.11
C GLY A 881 -4.15 -23.41 27.11
N TYR A 882 -3.12 -22.65 27.46
CA TYR A 882 -1.95 -22.38 26.62
C TYR A 882 -0.69 -22.18 27.47
N ILE A 883 0.48 -22.41 26.89
CA ILE A 883 1.76 -22.40 27.61
C ILE A 883 2.33 -20.98 27.57
N THR A 884 2.63 -20.41 28.73
CA THR A 884 3.09 -19.02 28.90
C THR A 884 4.60 -18.91 29.10
N THR A 885 5.25 -19.97 29.60
CA THR A 885 6.71 -20.08 29.67
C THR A 885 7.12 -21.56 29.58
N PRO A 886 8.20 -21.90 28.85
CA PRO A 886 8.87 -21.05 27.86
C PRO A 886 7.97 -20.78 26.65
N THR A 887 8.38 -19.87 25.77
CA THR A 887 7.84 -19.76 24.41
C THR A 887 8.24 -20.94 23.53
N ALA A 888 7.54 -21.12 22.41
CA ALA A 888 7.89 -22.13 21.42
C ALA A 888 9.29 -21.91 20.81
N GLY A 889 9.89 -22.97 20.28
CA GLY A 889 11.25 -22.97 19.73
C GLY A 889 12.39 -22.79 20.77
N LYS A 890 12.09 -22.55 22.05
CA LYS A 890 13.13 -22.16 23.03
C LYS A 890 14.15 -23.25 23.28
N ARG A 891 15.44 -22.88 23.25
CA ARG A 891 16.59 -23.73 23.61
C ARG A 891 16.68 -23.89 25.14
N ILE A 892 16.73 -25.14 25.62
CA ILE A 892 16.76 -25.51 27.04
C ILE A 892 17.97 -26.40 27.31
N LEU A 893 18.96 -25.84 28.00
CA LEU A 893 20.25 -26.46 28.32
C LEU A 893 20.43 -26.78 29.82
N SER A 894 19.45 -26.43 30.65
CA SER A 894 19.44 -26.63 32.10
C SER A 894 18.01 -26.63 32.63
N ALA A 895 17.81 -26.91 33.92
CA ALA A 895 16.49 -26.96 34.53
C ALA A 895 15.69 -25.64 34.37
N THR A 896 14.51 -25.73 33.78
CA THR A 896 13.63 -24.61 33.40
C THR A 896 12.25 -24.78 34.02
N ASP A 897 11.69 -23.68 34.53
CA ASP A 897 10.29 -23.64 34.98
C ASP A 897 9.36 -23.54 33.77
N ILE A 898 8.20 -24.21 33.86
CA ILE A 898 7.20 -24.28 32.81
C ILE A 898 5.87 -23.81 33.41
N THR A 899 5.18 -22.89 32.74
CA THR A 899 3.90 -22.33 33.18
C THR A 899 2.88 -22.33 32.06
N ALA A 900 1.61 -22.49 32.41
CA ALA A 900 0.48 -22.41 31.50
C ALA A 900 -0.71 -21.76 32.19
N GLN A 901 -1.55 -21.11 31.40
CA GLN A 901 -2.82 -20.55 31.82
C GLN A 901 -3.96 -21.45 31.35
N LEU A 902 -5.02 -21.54 32.14
CA LEU A 902 -6.17 -22.44 31.96
C LEU A 902 -7.49 -21.66 32.01
N SER A 903 -8.53 -22.15 31.34
CA SER A 903 -9.90 -21.69 31.57
C SER A 903 -10.42 -22.09 32.96
N GLU A 904 -11.32 -21.30 33.54
CA GLU A 904 -11.79 -21.50 34.93
C GLU A 904 -12.41 -22.88 35.16
N GLY A 905 -12.19 -23.44 36.36
CA GLY A 905 -12.71 -24.75 36.77
C GLY A 905 -11.96 -25.95 36.16
N THR A 906 -10.98 -25.70 35.29
CA THR A 906 -10.13 -26.75 34.71
C THR A 906 -9.34 -27.50 35.79
N THR A 907 -9.52 -28.82 35.84
CA THR A 907 -8.89 -29.74 36.81
C THR A 907 -8.22 -30.93 36.11
N ASP A 908 -7.52 -31.79 36.86
CA ASP A 908 -6.74 -32.95 36.37
C ASP A 908 -5.66 -32.61 35.31
N VAL A 909 -5.09 -31.40 35.43
CA VAL A 909 -4.05 -30.90 34.52
C VAL A 909 -2.66 -31.43 34.88
N HIS A 910 -1.83 -31.66 33.85
CA HIS A 910 -0.41 -31.87 34.00
C HIS A 910 0.37 -31.50 32.74
N PHE A 911 1.66 -31.22 32.89
CA PHE A 911 2.61 -31.16 31.78
C PHE A 911 3.24 -32.51 31.50
N ALA A 912 3.61 -32.72 30.24
CA ALA A 912 4.55 -33.75 29.80
C ALA A 912 5.62 -33.13 28.90
N VAL A 913 6.79 -33.76 28.82
CA VAL A 913 7.88 -33.38 27.91
C VAL A 913 8.30 -34.59 27.08
N SER A 914 8.54 -34.40 25.78
CA SER A 914 8.78 -35.50 24.84
C SER A 914 9.91 -35.19 23.86
N ASN A 915 10.75 -36.19 23.55
CA ASN A 915 11.75 -36.12 22.48
C ASN A 915 11.29 -36.85 21.20
N GLY A 916 9.98 -37.11 21.06
CA GLY A 916 9.39 -37.89 19.97
C GLY A 916 9.50 -39.41 20.12
N THR A 917 10.49 -39.93 20.87
CA THR A 917 10.65 -41.38 21.16
C THR A 917 10.24 -41.77 22.58
N LYS A 918 10.30 -40.81 23.51
CA LYS A 918 10.04 -40.96 24.94
C LYS A 918 9.36 -39.70 25.46
N GLU A 919 8.24 -39.90 26.14
CA GLU A 919 7.51 -38.86 26.87
C GLU A 919 7.69 -39.04 28.39
N ILE A 920 7.75 -37.93 29.11
CA ILE A 920 7.92 -37.89 30.57
C ILE A 920 6.90 -36.91 31.15
N LYS A 921 5.92 -37.46 31.88
CA LYS A 921 4.98 -36.67 32.71
C LYS A 921 5.73 -35.94 33.82
N LEU A 922 5.55 -34.63 33.91
CA LEU A 922 6.13 -33.80 34.96
C LEU A 922 5.27 -33.80 36.23
N VAL A 923 5.90 -33.49 37.37
CA VAL A 923 5.16 -33.04 38.56
C VAL A 923 4.62 -31.65 38.27
N THR A 924 3.30 -31.50 38.31
CA THR A 924 2.59 -30.24 38.04
C THR A 924 1.82 -29.83 39.29
N ASP A 925 1.88 -28.55 39.63
CA ASP A 925 1.06 -27.89 40.64
C ASP A 925 0.09 -26.92 39.95
N VAL A 926 -1.09 -26.70 40.52
CA VAL A 926 -2.13 -25.84 39.91
C VAL A 926 -2.74 -24.95 40.98
N ASP A 927 -2.61 -23.63 40.82
CA ASP A 927 -3.21 -22.62 41.69
C ASP A 927 -4.13 -21.72 40.86
N GLY A 928 -5.41 -21.69 41.21
CA GLY A 928 -6.46 -21.01 40.43
C GLY A 928 -6.50 -21.47 38.97
N ARG A 929 -6.13 -20.56 38.05
CA ARG A 929 -6.07 -20.78 36.60
C ARG A 929 -4.65 -21.04 36.07
N THR A 930 -3.63 -21.05 36.93
CA THR A 930 -2.23 -21.20 36.51
C THR A 930 -1.68 -22.58 36.88
N ALA A 931 -1.24 -23.33 35.88
CA ALA A 931 -0.51 -24.58 36.05
C ALA A 931 1.00 -24.31 35.98
N THR A 932 1.77 -24.95 36.87
CA THR A 932 3.24 -24.81 36.93
C THR A 932 3.93 -26.17 37.07
N ALA A 933 5.09 -26.33 36.45
CA ALA A 933 5.97 -27.49 36.60
C ALA A 933 7.44 -27.05 36.47
N ARG A 934 8.38 -27.95 36.77
CA ARG A 934 9.80 -27.73 36.44
C ARG A 934 10.38 -28.92 35.68
N LEU A 935 10.92 -28.63 34.50
CA LEU A 935 11.82 -29.52 33.78
C LEU A 935 13.17 -29.49 34.51
N THR A 936 13.56 -30.60 35.15
CA THR A 936 14.81 -30.70 35.93
C THR A 936 15.97 -31.19 35.07
N ASP A 937 17.23 -30.94 35.49
CA ASP A 937 18.41 -31.42 34.76
C ASP A 937 18.42 -32.96 34.61
N GLU A 938 17.83 -33.69 35.58
CA GLU A 938 17.68 -35.15 35.54
C GLU A 938 16.64 -35.61 34.50
N ILE A 939 15.57 -34.84 34.28
CA ILE A 939 14.56 -35.12 33.25
C ILE A 939 15.09 -34.69 31.87
N LEU A 940 15.79 -33.55 31.80
CA LEU A 940 16.43 -33.04 30.58
C LEU A 940 17.53 -34.01 30.10
N SER A 941 18.41 -34.49 30.99
CA SER A 941 19.40 -35.54 30.70
C SER A 941 18.75 -36.86 30.25
N GLN A 942 17.49 -37.10 30.64
CA GLN A 942 16.70 -38.28 30.28
C GLN A 942 15.95 -38.18 28.96
N LEU A 943 15.92 -36.98 28.34
CA LEU A 943 15.42 -36.74 26.99
C LEU A 943 16.57 -36.78 25.97
N GLY A 944 17.78 -36.38 26.38
CA GLY A 944 18.93 -36.26 25.49
C GLY A 944 18.80 -35.09 24.52
N GLU A 945 19.67 -35.04 23.52
CA GLU A 945 19.60 -34.05 22.45
C GLU A 945 18.35 -34.27 21.60
N ALA A 946 17.52 -33.23 21.48
CA ALA A 946 16.30 -33.26 20.67
C ALA A 946 15.91 -31.85 20.23
N ALA A 947 16.00 -31.56 18.94
CA ALA A 947 15.59 -30.27 18.39
C ALA A 947 14.06 -30.13 18.37
N ASN A 948 13.36 -31.13 17.83
CA ASN A 948 11.90 -31.23 17.87
C ASN A 948 11.42 -31.83 19.22
N GLY A 949 11.98 -31.33 20.31
CA GLY A 949 11.46 -31.58 21.64
C GLY A 949 10.10 -30.88 21.81
N LYS A 950 9.26 -31.42 22.69
CA LYS A 950 7.90 -30.95 22.91
C LYS A 950 7.62 -30.73 24.38
N ILE A 951 6.93 -29.65 24.71
CA ILE A 951 6.31 -29.41 26.01
C ILE A 951 4.79 -29.41 25.78
N ILE A 952 4.09 -30.31 26.47
CA ILE A 952 2.69 -30.64 26.20
C ILE A 952 1.87 -30.40 27.46
N LEU A 953 0.75 -29.69 27.33
CA LEU A 953 -0.23 -29.46 28.39
C LEU A 953 -1.41 -30.41 28.20
N TYR A 954 -1.71 -31.22 29.21
CA TYR A 954 -2.80 -32.20 29.21
C TYR A 954 -3.82 -31.91 30.32
N GLN A 955 -5.11 -32.06 30.02
CA GLN A 955 -6.13 -32.41 31.01
C GLN A 955 -6.47 -33.90 30.84
N GLN A 956 -6.29 -34.71 31.89
CA GLN A 956 -6.46 -36.16 31.79
C GLN A 956 -5.68 -36.71 30.57
N ASP A 957 -6.36 -37.26 29.56
CA ASP A 957 -5.73 -37.71 28.30
C ASP A 957 -5.94 -36.71 27.12
N LYS A 958 -6.69 -35.61 27.32
CA LYS A 958 -6.91 -34.55 26.31
C LYS A 958 -5.71 -33.59 26.28
N LYS A 959 -5.07 -33.45 25.13
CA LYS A 959 -4.10 -32.37 24.87
C LYS A 959 -4.83 -31.02 24.82
N LEU A 960 -4.34 -30.03 25.58
CA LEU A 960 -4.85 -28.65 25.58
C LEU A 960 -3.96 -27.73 24.74
N ALA A 961 -2.64 -27.86 24.86
CA ALA A 961 -1.65 -27.11 24.10
C ALA A 961 -0.35 -27.93 23.94
N GLU A 962 0.47 -27.58 22.96
CA GLU A 962 1.77 -28.19 22.68
C GLU A 962 2.69 -27.14 22.07
N ILE A 963 3.90 -26.98 22.60
CA ILE A 963 4.94 -26.14 22.01
C ILE A 963 6.19 -26.95 21.70
N THR A 964 6.93 -26.52 20.68
CA THR A 964 8.28 -27.01 20.36
C THR A 964 9.32 -26.43 21.34
N ALA A 965 10.37 -27.18 21.64
CA ALA A 965 11.50 -26.74 22.45
C ALA A 965 12.75 -27.57 22.12
N ILE A 966 13.92 -26.92 22.06
CA ILE A 966 15.19 -27.57 21.71
C ILE A 966 15.88 -28.02 23.00
N PHE A 967 15.93 -29.33 23.27
CA PHE A 967 16.51 -29.90 24.50
C PHE A 967 17.98 -30.30 24.32
N ASN A 968 18.83 -29.90 25.27
CA ASN A 968 20.28 -30.19 25.40
C ASN A 968 21.20 -29.74 24.23
N ILE A 969 20.68 -29.51 23.03
CA ILE A 969 21.46 -29.09 21.85
C ILE A 969 21.90 -27.63 22.02
N GLY A 970 23.21 -27.42 22.12
CA GLY A 970 23.84 -26.10 22.22
C GLY A 970 23.58 -25.21 21.00
N GLU A 971 23.81 -23.92 21.16
CA GLU A 971 23.92 -23.00 20.03
C GLU A 971 25.19 -23.33 19.22
N LYS A 972 25.11 -23.28 17.89
CA LYS A 972 26.27 -23.40 17.01
C LYS A 972 26.88 -22.01 16.88
N GLU A 973 28.18 -21.87 17.16
CA GLU A 973 28.89 -20.61 16.93
C GLU A 973 28.80 -20.25 15.43
N PRO A 974 28.46 -19.00 15.07
CA PRO A 974 28.32 -18.62 13.67
C PRO A 974 29.68 -18.60 12.98
N ASP A 975 29.83 -19.40 11.93
CA ASP A 975 30.95 -19.27 10.99
C ASP A 975 30.65 -18.08 10.06
N PRO A 976 31.53 -17.04 9.99
CA PRO A 976 31.28 -15.86 9.17
C PRO A 976 31.30 -16.15 7.66
N TYR A 977 31.93 -17.25 7.23
CA TYR A 977 32.02 -17.66 5.83
C TYR A 977 30.85 -18.56 5.41
N MET A 978 30.21 -19.27 6.35
CA MET A 978 29.08 -20.14 6.05
C MET A 978 27.79 -19.34 5.87
N VAL A 979 27.21 -19.38 4.68
CA VAL A 979 25.83 -18.94 4.44
C VAL A 979 24.88 -19.94 5.09
N ASP A 980 24.99 -21.23 4.74
CA ASP A 980 24.28 -22.29 5.46
C ASP A 980 24.86 -23.68 5.18
N ASP A 981 24.96 -24.49 6.23
CA ASP A 981 25.22 -25.93 6.14
C ASP A 981 24.02 -26.77 6.60
N PHE A 982 22.88 -26.13 6.90
CA PHE A 982 21.57 -26.69 7.23
C PHE A 982 21.50 -27.62 8.46
N GLU A 983 22.63 -28.11 8.96
CA GLU A 983 22.79 -28.86 10.22
C GLU A 983 22.22 -28.12 11.43
N SER A 984 22.30 -26.79 11.43
CA SER A 984 21.81 -25.94 12.52
C SER A 984 20.29 -26.02 12.76
N TYR A 985 19.55 -26.64 11.82
CA TYR A 985 18.12 -26.87 11.90
C TYR A 985 17.75 -28.30 12.33
N PHE A 986 18.71 -29.24 12.39
CA PHE A 986 18.53 -30.60 12.90
C PHE A 986 17.34 -31.37 12.27
N GLY A 987 17.07 -31.15 10.99
CA GLY A 987 15.93 -31.73 10.28
C GLY A 987 14.55 -31.14 10.63
N MET A 988 14.50 -29.92 11.18
CA MET A 988 13.25 -29.18 11.40
C MET A 988 13.01 -28.10 10.34
N ASP A 989 12.08 -28.36 9.42
CA ASP A 989 11.62 -27.39 8.42
C ASP A 989 11.14 -26.07 9.05
N SER A 990 10.57 -26.09 10.26
CA SER A 990 10.13 -24.89 11.00
C SER A 990 11.26 -24.09 11.67
N MET A 991 12.49 -24.60 11.66
CA MET A 991 13.68 -23.81 11.97
C MET A 991 14.27 -23.23 10.68
N LEU A 992 14.33 -24.02 9.60
CA LEU A 992 14.76 -23.57 8.26
C LEU A 992 13.92 -22.36 7.78
N ASN A 993 12.60 -22.51 7.71
CA ASN A 993 11.66 -21.49 7.24
C ASN A 993 11.46 -20.31 8.23
N ARG A 994 12.26 -20.23 9.30
CA ARG A 994 12.37 -19.05 10.18
C ARG A 994 13.60 -18.22 9.87
N VAL A 995 14.65 -18.85 9.35
CA VAL A 995 15.93 -18.21 9.00
C VAL A 995 15.97 -17.86 7.51
N TRP A 996 15.31 -18.67 6.68
CA TRP A 996 15.07 -18.40 5.26
C TRP A 996 13.67 -17.83 5.05
N ALA A 997 13.58 -16.56 4.68
CA ALA A 997 12.34 -15.89 4.33
C ALA A 997 11.99 -16.14 2.86
N THR A 998 10.86 -16.79 2.60
CA THR A 998 10.36 -17.11 1.26
C THR A 998 9.50 -16.00 0.66
N ASN A 999 9.66 -15.73 -0.64
CA ASN A 999 8.78 -14.85 -1.42
C ASN A 999 8.46 -15.50 -2.78
N LYS A 1000 7.34 -15.11 -3.42
CA LYS A 1000 6.86 -15.70 -4.68
C LYS A 1000 5.90 -14.80 -5.45
N ALA A 1001 5.78 -15.02 -6.75
CA ALA A 1001 4.74 -14.44 -7.60
C ALA A 1001 3.35 -15.04 -7.34
N SER A 1002 2.30 -14.28 -7.66
CA SER A 1002 0.91 -14.74 -7.63
C SER A 1002 0.69 -15.98 -8.50
N GLY A 1003 -0.08 -16.94 -7.99
CA GLY A 1003 -0.32 -18.24 -8.66
C GLY A 1003 0.82 -19.27 -8.53
N SER A 1004 2.00 -18.87 -8.07
CA SER A 1004 3.17 -19.75 -7.92
C SER A 1004 3.28 -20.32 -6.48
N THR A 1005 4.16 -21.31 -6.25
CA THR A 1005 4.41 -21.88 -4.91
C THR A 1005 5.89 -22.17 -4.65
N ILE A 1006 6.27 -22.09 -3.38
CA ILE A 1006 7.60 -22.45 -2.88
C ILE A 1006 7.45 -23.25 -1.58
N VAL A 1007 8.22 -24.32 -1.43
CA VAL A 1007 8.29 -25.12 -0.19
C VAL A 1007 9.75 -25.50 0.07
N LEU A 1008 10.28 -25.05 1.21
CA LEU A 1008 11.62 -25.42 1.69
C LEU A 1008 11.49 -26.55 2.72
N ASN A 1009 12.10 -27.70 2.45
CA ASN A 1009 12.19 -28.82 3.39
C ASN A 1009 13.65 -29.23 3.59
N LEU A 1010 13.96 -29.83 4.74
CA LEU A 1010 15.24 -30.48 4.98
C LEU A 1010 15.18 -31.96 4.58
N THR A 1011 16.28 -32.48 4.04
CA THR A 1011 16.39 -33.88 3.65
C THR A 1011 17.76 -34.44 4.00
N ASN A 1012 17.78 -35.64 4.57
CA ASN A 1012 18.99 -36.41 4.89
C ASN A 1012 18.96 -37.79 4.21
N LYS A 1013 18.27 -37.89 3.07
CA LYS A 1013 18.22 -39.14 2.29
C LYS A 1013 19.54 -39.36 1.57
N GLU A 1014 19.98 -40.61 1.51
CA GLU A 1014 21.19 -41.03 0.79
C GLU A 1014 21.13 -40.57 -0.68
N GLY A 1015 22.01 -39.64 -1.07
CA GLY A 1015 22.04 -39.04 -2.41
C GLY A 1015 21.19 -37.78 -2.59
N GLU A 1016 20.55 -37.24 -1.54
CA GLU A 1016 19.88 -35.93 -1.55
C GLU A 1016 20.60 -34.85 -0.70
N ALA A 1017 21.68 -35.22 0.02
CA ALA A 1017 22.55 -34.31 0.78
C ALA A 1017 24.02 -34.75 0.66
N GLN A 1018 24.96 -33.87 1.01
CA GLN A 1018 26.41 -34.13 1.00
C GLN A 1018 26.86 -34.81 2.31
N ASP A 1019 26.52 -34.23 3.45
CA ASP A 1019 26.57 -34.83 4.78
C ASP A 1019 25.38 -34.28 5.58
N GLY A 1020 24.91 -34.99 6.61
CA GLY A 1020 23.80 -34.52 7.45
C GLY A 1020 22.51 -34.21 6.67
N TYR A 1021 22.13 -32.93 6.60
CA TYR A 1021 20.92 -32.40 5.96
C TYR A 1021 21.24 -31.39 4.85
N ALA A 1022 20.55 -31.50 3.72
CA ALA A 1022 20.47 -30.45 2.70
C ALA A 1022 19.08 -29.78 2.68
N MET A 1023 19.00 -28.55 2.18
CA MET A 1023 17.72 -27.93 1.83
C MET A 1023 17.24 -28.41 0.45
N LYS A 1024 16.03 -28.94 0.40
CA LYS A 1024 15.26 -29.13 -0.83
C LYS A 1024 14.38 -27.90 -1.07
N PHE A 1025 14.76 -27.09 -2.04
CA PHE A 1025 13.97 -26.00 -2.60
C PHE A 1025 12.97 -26.59 -3.62
N THR A 1026 11.70 -26.69 -3.25
CA THR A 1026 10.62 -27.15 -4.14
C THR A 1026 9.87 -25.93 -4.66
N TYR A 1027 9.61 -25.88 -5.97
CA TYR A 1027 8.99 -24.71 -6.61
C TYR A 1027 7.90 -25.13 -7.61
N LYS A 1028 6.95 -24.23 -7.87
CA LYS A 1028 5.98 -24.35 -8.96
C LYS A 1028 5.59 -22.98 -9.48
N GLU A 1029 6.05 -22.64 -10.67
CA GLU A 1029 5.84 -21.32 -11.27
C GLU A 1029 4.74 -21.35 -12.32
N SER A 1030 4.05 -20.22 -12.51
CA SER A 1030 3.32 -19.90 -13.74
C SER A 1030 4.30 -19.50 -14.87
N SER A 1031 3.81 -19.20 -16.09
CA SER A 1031 4.65 -18.81 -17.23
C SER A 1031 5.58 -17.62 -16.95
N GLU A 1032 5.10 -16.62 -16.21
CA GLU A 1032 5.85 -15.44 -15.74
C GLU A 1032 6.19 -15.52 -14.24
N GLY A 1033 6.11 -16.72 -13.66
CA GLY A 1033 6.25 -16.93 -12.22
C GLY A 1033 7.70 -16.84 -11.73
N TRP A 1034 7.84 -16.55 -10.45
CA TRP A 1034 9.12 -16.64 -9.74
C TRP A 1034 8.91 -16.98 -8.26
N ALA A 1035 9.89 -17.69 -7.71
CA ALA A 1035 9.94 -18.13 -6.33
C ALA A 1035 11.35 -17.94 -5.79
N GLY A 1036 11.49 -17.57 -4.52
CA GLY A 1036 12.80 -17.48 -3.88
C GLY A 1036 12.80 -17.48 -2.37
N ALA A 1037 13.99 -17.65 -1.81
CA ALA A 1037 14.25 -17.71 -0.38
C ALA A 1037 15.50 -16.89 -0.03
N THR A 1038 15.45 -16.12 1.05
CA THR A 1038 16.53 -15.19 1.45
C THR A 1038 16.93 -15.34 2.91
N ILE A 1039 18.22 -15.16 3.21
CA ILE A 1039 18.80 -15.27 4.55
C ILE A 1039 19.68 -14.04 4.83
N ASN A 1040 19.57 -13.47 6.03
CA ASN A 1040 20.41 -12.35 6.48
C ASN A 1040 21.75 -12.84 7.06
N LYS A 1041 22.84 -12.11 6.78
CA LYS A 1041 24.20 -12.47 7.21
C LYS A 1041 24.95 -11.35 7.95
N ASN A 1042 25.14 -10.18 7.33
CA ASN A 1042 25.94 -9.07 7.87
C ASN A 1042 27.39 -9.49 8.21
N VAL A 1043 28.16 -9.84 7.17
CA VAL A 1043 29.50 -10.43 7.26
C VAL A 1043 30.51 -9.76 6.31
N ASP A 1044 31.79 -9.93 6.63
CA ASP A 1044 32.95 -9.49 5.84
C ASP A 1044 33.61 -10.73 5.20
N TRP A 1045 33.66 -10.77 3.86
CA TRP A 1045 34.30 -11.82 3.06
C TRP A 1045 35.53 -11.31 2.28
N SER A 1046 36.18 -10.22 2.72
CA SER A 1046 37.28 -9.55 2.00
C SER A 1046 38.56 -10.40 1.81
N ASP A 1047 38.69 -11.55 2.48
CA ASP A 1047 39.80 -12.50 2.29
C ASP A 1047 39.44 -13.71 1.40
N CYS A 1048 38.15 -13.87 1.10
CA CYS A 1048 37.59 -14.78 0.10
C CYS A 1048 37.55 -14.14 -1.30
N ASN A 1049 37.25 -14.94 -2.33
CA ASN A 1049 37.04 -14.46 -3.70
C ASN A 1049 36.03 -15.27 -4.52
N ALA A 1050 35.36 -16.25 -3.91
CA ALA A 1050 34.33 -17.06 -4.55
C ALA A 1050 33.28 -17.54 -3.54
N LEU A 1051 32.11 -17.89 -4.05
CA LEU A 1051 31.13 -18.71 -3.34
C LEU A 1051 31.31 -20.18 -3.78
N GLN A 1052 31.25 -21.12 -2.83
CA GLN A 1052 31.17 -22.55 -3.08
C GLN A 1052 29.91 -23.12 -2.42
N PHE A 1053 29.25 -24.05 -3.09
CA PHE A 1053 28.10 -24.78 -2.55
C PHE A 1053 27.93 -26.12 -3.25
N TRP A 1054 27.30 -27.07 -2.58
CA TRP A 1054 26.85 -28.32 -3.17
C TRP A 1054 25.38 -28.20 -3.60
N THR A 1055 25.03 -28.84 -4.71
CA THR A 1055 23.67 -28.81 -5.25
C THR A 1055 23.32 -30.06 -6.06
N ILE A 1056 22.01 -30.32 -6.20
CA ILE A 1056 21.46 -31.17 -7.26
C ILE A 1056 20.55 -30.28 -8.12
N PRO A 1057 20.95 -29.94 -9.36
CA PRO A 1057 20.08 -29.25 -10.31
C PRO A 1057 18.92 -30.16 -10.74
N ASP A 1058 17.76 -29.60 -11.08
CA ASP A 1058 16.63 -30.39 -11.59
C ASP A 1058 16.78 -30.82 -13.07
N GLY A 1059 17.54 -30.05 -13.86
CA GLY A 1059 17.69 -30.21 -15.30
C GLY A 1059 16.62 -29.53 -16.15
N LYS A 1060 15.70 -28.75 -15.56
CA LYS A 1060 14.58 -28.09 -16.26
C LYS A 1060 14.93 -26.76 -16.93
N GLN A 1061 16.17 -26.31 -16.79
CA GLN A 1061 16.72 -25.08 -17.41
C GLN A 1061 15.94 -23.79 -17.10
N GLN A 1062 15.17 -23.79 -16.00
CA GLN A 1062 14.54 -22.58 -15.44
C GLN A 1062 15.61 -21.62 -14.91
N LYS A 1063 15.31 -20.31 -14.84
CA LYS A 1063 16.29 -19.28 -14.46
C LYS A 1063 16.64 -19.40 -12.97
N THR A 1064 17.63 -20.23 -12.67
CA THR A 1064 18.13 -20.45 -11.31
C THR A 1064 19.14 -19.36 -10.96
N VAL A 1065 18.86 -18.58 -9.92
CA VAL A 1065 19.67 -17.42 -9.52
C VAL A 1065 20.27 -17.61 -8.13
N ILE A 1066 21.56 -17.32 -8.01
CA ILE A 1066 22.20 -17.07 -6.72
C ILE A 1066 22.36 -15.56 -6.57
N GLN A 1067 21.88 -14.99 -5.46
CA GLN A 1067 21.82 -13.56 -5.20
C GLN A 1067 22.59 -13.22 -3.91
N ILE A 1068 23.32 -12.11 -3.91
CA ILE A 1068 24.09 -11.59 -2.76
C ILE A 1068 23.83 -10.08 -2.67
N GLN A 1069 23.37 -9.60 -1.51
CA GLN A 1069 23.30 -8.16 -1.24
C GLN A 1069 24.59 -7.74 -0.53
N ALA A 1070 25.33 -6.79 -1.11
CA ALA A 1070 26.59 -6.29 -0.55
C ALA A 1070 26.75 -4.79 -0.78
N ASN A 1071 27.17 -4.03 0.24
CA ASN A 1071 27.38 -2.58 0.16
C ASN A 1071 26.20 -1.81 -0.48
N HIS A 1072 24.96 -2.17 -0.14
CA HIS A 1072 23.71 -1.66 -0.72
C HIS A 1072 23.43 -2.01 -2.20
N THR A 1073 24.32 -2.72 -2.90
CA THR A 1073 24.11 -3.23 -4.26
C THR A 1073 23.64 -4.69 -4.27
N CYS A 1074 22.71 -5.03 -5.16
CA CYS A 1074 22.28 -6.41 -5.40
C CYS A 1074 23.14 -7.06 -6.50
N TYR A 1075 23.73 -8.22 -6.19
CA TYR A 1075 24.57 -9.00 -7.07
C TYR A 1075 23.93 -10.35 -7.39
N GLU A 1076 23.92 -10.74 -8.67
CA GLU A 1076 23.32 -12.00 -9.13
C GLU A 1076 24.26 -12.82 -10.02
N VAL A 1077 24.01 -14.13 -10.09
CA VAL A 1077 24.58 -15.02 -11.10
C VAL A 1077 23.55 -16.07 -11.52
N TYR A 1078 23.43 -16.28 -12.83
CA TYR A 1078 22.39 -17.11 -13.45
C TYR A 1078 22.96 -18.48 -13.83
N LEU A 1079 22.64 -19.51 -13.04
CA LEU A 1079 23.25 -20.85 -13.20
C LEU A 1079 22.81 -21.54 -14.50
N ASN A 1080 21.60 -21.25 -14.97
CA ASN A 1080 21.04 -21.78 -16.21
C ASN A 1080 21.78 -21.31 -17.49
N LEU A 1081 22.65 -20.29 -17.39
CA LEU A 1081 23.50 -19.84 -18.50
C LEU A 1081 24.81 -20.63 -18.64
N TYR A 1082 25.05 -21.63 -17.78
CA TYR A 1082 26.23 -22.50 -17.85
C TYR A 1082 25.84 -23.90 -18.35
N ASP A 1083 26.30 -24.29 -19.53
CA ASP A 1083 26.07 -25.63 -20.11
C ASP A 1083 26.45 -26.75 -19.14
N ASP A 1084 27.59 -26.61 -18.44
CA ASP A 1084 28.07 -27.59 -17.46
C ASP A 1084 27.11 -27.76 -16.26
N TYR A 1085 26.36 -26.72 -15.87
CA TYR A 1085 25.31 -26.82 -14.85
C TYR A 1085 24.08 -27.55 -15.40
N ASN A 1086 23.61 -27.17 -16.59
CA ASN A 1086 22.44 -27.77 -17.23
C ASN A 1086 22.65 -29.27 -17.51
N LEU A 1087 23.85 -29.67 -17.94
CA LEU A 1087 24.25 -31.06 -18.14
C LEU A 1087 24.31 -31.89 -16.84
N ARG A 1088 24.18 -31.27 -15.67
CA ARG A 1088 24.22 -31.91 -14.35
C ARG A 1088 22.85 -32.13 -13.70
N GLY A 1089 21.75 -31.90 -14.42
CA GLY A 1089 20.40 -32.27 -13.99
C GLY A 1089 20.32 -33.68 -13.36
N GLY A 1090 19.79 -33.76 -12.14
CA GLY A 1090 19.65 -34.96 -11.34
C GLY A 1090 20.96 -35.52 -10.73
N LYS A 1091 22.05 -34.74 -10.68
CA LYS A 1091 23.36 -35.20 -10.18
C LYS A 1091 23.92 -34.28 -9.09
N PRO A 1092 24.40 -34.84 -7.96
CA PRO A 1092 25.24 -34.12 -6.99
C PRO A 1092 26.40 -33.40 -7.67
N THR A 1093 26.54 -32.12 -7.36
CA THR A 1093 27.47 -31.20 -8.02
C THR A 1093 28.06 -30.24 -6.99
N LEU A 1094 29.38 -30.13 -6.96
CA LEU A 1094 30.07 -29.06 -6.24
C LEU A 1094 30.25 -27.87 -7.19
N VAL A 1095 29.61 -26.75 -6.88
CA VAL A 1095 29.68 -25.49 -7.63
C VAL A 1095 30.68 -24.57 -6.97
N THR A 1096 31.46 -23.83 -7.75
CA THR A 1096 32.29 -22.73 -7.25
C THR A 1096 32.24 -21.57 -8.23
N ILE A 1097 31.82 -20.40 -7.74
CA ILE A 1097 31.57 -19.19 -8.53
C ILE A 1097 32.43 -18.06 -7.98
N PRO A 1098 33.48 -17.61 -8.71
CA PRO A 1098 34.23 -16.42 -8.36
C PRO A 1098 33.33 -15.18 -8.23
N PHE A 1099 33.64 -14.29 -7.28
CA PHE A 1099 32.93 -13.01 -7.12
C PHE A 1099 33.02 -12.11 -8.37
N SER A 1100 33.98 -12.37 -9.26
CA SER A 1100 34.09 -11.75 -10.59
C SER A 1100 32.96 -12.14 -11.56
N GLU A 1101 32.27 -13.26 -11.34
CA GLU A 1101 31.17 -13.72 -12.23
C GLU A 1101 29.81 -13.12 -11.89
N PHE A 1102 29.65 -12.50 -10.71
CA PHE A 1102 28.40 -11.89 -10.28
C PHE A 1102 28.20 -10.52 -10.94
N CYS A 1103 27.02 -10.29 -11.53
CA CYS A 1103 26.60 -9.02 -12.12
C CYS A 1103 25.81 -8.15 -11.15
N GLN A 1104 25.94 -6.83 -11.25
CA GLN A 1104 25.05 -5.88 -10.57
C GLN A 1104 23.67 -5.93 -11.23
N ARG A 1105 22.65 -6.41 -10.51
CA ARG A 1105 21.29 -6.64 -11.05
C ARG A 1105 20.59 -5.33 -11.44
N ASP A 1106 20.75 -4.31 -10.61
CA ASP A 1106 20.03 -3.03 -10.69
C ASP A 1106 20.87 -1.97 -11.43
N THR A 1107 21.72 -2.38 -12.37
CA THR A 1107 22.66 -1.49 -13.07
C THR A 1107 22.69 -1.84 -14.55
N ALA A 1108 22.54 -0.83 -15.40
CA ALA A 1108 22.43 -1.00 -16.85
C ALA A 1108 23.59 -1.82 -17.44
N GLY A 1109 23.25 -2.77 -18.32
CA GLY A 1109 24.20 -3.73 -18.89
C GLY A 1109 24.63 -4.86 -17.96
N ASN A 1110 24.12 -4.95 -16.72
CA ASN A 1110 24.44 -5.98 -15.72
C ASN A 1110 25.96 -6.21 -15.54
N PRO A 1111 26.73 -5.18 -15.15
CA PRO A 1111 28.19 -5.25 -15.13
C PRO A 1111 28.72 -6.27 -14.12
N LYS A 1112 29.61 -7.16 -14.58
CA LYS A 1112 30.22 -8.23 -13.77
C LYS A 1112 31.36 -7.74 -12.89
N GLY A 1113 31.46 -8.33 -11.70
CA GLY A 1113 32.63 -8.29 -10.82
C GLY A 1113 32.68 -7.17 -9.78
N GLY A 1114 31.65 -6.33 -9.66
CA GLY A 1114 31.57 -5.32 -8.60
C GLY A 1114 31.70 -5.92 -7.19
N LEU A 1115 31.13 -7.12 -6.98
CA LEU A 1115 31.14 -7.85 -5.71
C LEU A 1115 32.55 -8.10 -5.15
N VAL A 1116 33.58 -8.15 -6.00
CA VAL A 1116 34.98 -8.27 -5.58
C VAL A 1116 35.39 -7.11 -4.64
N ASN A 1117 34.81 -5.92 -4.81
CA ASN A 1117 35.07 -4.75 -3.97
C ASN A 1117 34.11 -4.69 -2.76
N ASP A 1118 32.86 -5.14 -2.93
CA ASP A 1118 31.79 -4.98 -1.94
C ASP A 1118 31.66 -6.15 -0.95
N CYS A 1119 32.32 -7.29 -1.22
CA CYS A 1119 32.23 -8.50 -0.40
C CYS A 1119 32.61 -8.33 1.09
N GLY A 1120 33.25 -7.22 1.47
CA GLY A 1120 33.47 -6.85 2.87
C GLY A 1120 32.22 -6.36 3.63
N GLN A 1121 31.08 -6.19 2.95
CA GLN A 1121 29.83 -5.66 3.52
C GLN A 1121 28.60 -6.45 3.05
N VAL A 1122 28.64 -7.78 3.14
CA VAL A 1122 27.53 -8.66 2.70
C VAL A 1122 26.41 -8.67 3.74
N THR A 1123 25.23 -8.17 3.37
CA THR A 1123 24.07 -8.06 4.28
C THR A 1123 23.16 -9.28 4.21
N SER A 1124 22.92 -9.84 3.02
CA SER A 1124 22.04 -11.00 2.82
C SER A 1124 22.42 -11.83 1.59
N PHE A 1125 21.83 -13.03 1.52
CA PHE A 1125 21.98 -14.00 0.44
C PHE A 1125 20.59 -14.50 0.00
N GLY A 1126 20.44 -14.87 -1.27
CA GLY A 1126 19.18 -15.34 -1.84
C GLY A 1126 19.34 -16.46 -2.87
N LEU A 1127 18.32 -17.32 -2.94
CA LEU A 1127 18.18 -18.41 -3.90
C LEU A 1127 16.84 -18.22 -4.62
N TRP A 1128 16.84 -18.18 -5.95
CA TRP A 1128 15.63 -17.94 -6.75
C TRP A 1128 15.52 -18.90 -7.92
N VAL A 1129 14.28 -19.16 -8.33
CA VAL A 1129 13.93 -19.78 -9.62
C VAL A 1129 12.86 -18.90 -10.26
N ASN A 1130 13.13 -18.40 -11.47
CA ASN A 1130 12.13 -17.76 -12.31
C ASN A 1130 11.79 -18.67 -13.49
N ALA A 1131 10.55 -18.61 -13.94
CA ALA A 1131 10.05 -19.33 -15.09
C ALA A 1131 10.81 -18.99 -16.38
N VAL A 1132 10.94 -19.98 -17.24
CA VAL A 1132 11.46 -19.92 -18.61
C VAL A 1132 10.66 -20.91 -19.43
N ASP A 1133 9.77 -20.42 -20.31
CA ASP A 1133 8.91 -21.25 -21.16
C ASP A 1133 9.75 -22.23 -22.00
N ASN A 1134 9.50 -23.53 -21.80
CA ASN A 1134 10.21 -24.62 -22.44
C ASN A 1134 9.49 -25.97 -22.29
N GLU A 1135 10.11 -27.06 -22.77
CA GLU A 1135 9.54 -28.42 -22.81
C GLU A 1135 9.14 -29.03 -21.45
N TYR A 1136 9.45 -28.38 -20.32
CA TYR A 1136 9.14 -28.87 -18.96
C TYR A 1136 7.86 -28.29 -18.33
N PHE A 1137 7.11 -27.48 -19.09
CA PHE A 1137 5.78 -26.97 -18.72
C PHE A 1137 4.68 -28.03 -18.86
N GLU A 1138 3.79 -28.13 -17.87
CA GLU A 1138 2.59 -28.97 -17.87
C GLU A 1138 1.34 -28.07 -17.81
N GLY A 1139 0.87 -27.64 -18.97
CA GLY A 1139 -0.07 -26.52 -19.07
C GLY A 1139 0.63 -25.21 -18.73
N ASP A 1140 -0.05 -24.31 -18.03
CA ASP A 1140 0.45 -22.95 -17.75
C ASP A 1140 1.46 -22.90 -16.58
N THR A 1141 2.01 -24.04 -16.15
CA THR A 1141 2.91 -24.13 -14.97
C THR A 1141 4.08 -25.10 -15.15
N VAL A 1142 5.19 -24.81 -14.44
CA VAL A 1142 6.38 -25.67 -14.35
C VAL A 1142 6.73 -25.95 -12.88
N GLU A 1143 6.81 -27.22 -12.51
CA GLU A 1143 7.11 -27.68 -11.14
C GLU A 1143 8.48 -28.36 -11.08
N GLY A 1144 9.30 -28.09 -10.06
CA GLY A 1144 10.65 -28.63 -9.95
C GLY A 1144 11.20 -28.70 -8.52
N SER A 1145 12.47 -29.08 -8.40
CA SER A 1145 13.14 -29.26 -7.11
C SER A 1145 14.65 -29.18 -7.25
N ILE A 1146 15.27 -28.23 -6.55
CA ILE A 1146 16.73 -28.07 -6.49
C ILE A 1146 17.16 -28.32 -5.05
N TRP A 1147 18.27 -29.02 -4.86
CA TRP A 1147 18.86 -29.24 -3.54
C TRP A 1147 20.06 -28.31 -3.34
N TYR A 1148 20.27 -27.82 -2.12
CA TYR A 1148 21.39 -26.96 -1.75
C TYR A 1148 21.99 -27.40 -0.41
N ASP A 1149 23.31 -27.41 -0.30
CA ASP A 1149 24.07 -27.86 0.86
C ASP A 1149 25.43 -27.13 0.94
N ASN A 1150 26.01 -27.01 2.14
CA ASN A 1150 27.33 -26.43 2.42
C ASN A 1150 27.64 -25.12 1.64
N ILE A 1151 26.74 -24.13 1.72
CA ILE A 1151 26.88 -22.85 1.03
C ILE A 1151 27.85 -21.95 1.79
N THR A 1152 29.04 -21.70 1.26
CA THR A 1152 30.12 -21.00 1.96
C THR A 1152 30.95 -20.10 1.03
N ALA A 1153 31.34 -18.92 1.52
CA ALA A 1153 32.36 -18.10 0.88
C ALA A 1153 33.75 -18.73 1.08
N ILE A 1154 34.54 -18.80 0.02
CA ILE A 1154 35.87 -19.41 0.02
C ILE A 1154 36.90 -18.56 -0.72
N ARG A 1155 38.16 -18.95 -0.55
CA ARG A 1155 39.26 -18.51 -1.41
C ARG A 1155 39.64 -19.62 -2.39
N THR A 1156 39.67 -19.31 -3.69
CA THR A 1156 40.01 -20.23 -4.79
C THR A 1156 41.01 -19.60 -5.75
N ASP A 1157 41.75 -20.44 -6.48
CA ASP A 1157 42.62 -20.05 -7.59
C ASP A 1157 41.88 -20.06 -8.95
N SER A 1158 40.57 -20.36 -8.98
CA SER A 1158 39.76 -20.33 -10.21
C SER A 1158 39.35 -18.92 -10.60
N GLU A 1159 39.56 -18.56 -11.87
CA GLU A 1159 39.15 -17.27 -12.45
C GLU A 1159 37.74 -17.29 -13.05
N THR A 1160 37.19 -18.49 -13.32
CA THR A 1160 35.82 -18.72 -13.85
C THR A 1160 35.01 -19.62 -12.92
N ALA A 1161 33.69 -19.71 -13.16
CA ALA A 1161 32.83 -20.70 -12.51
C ALA A 1161 33.26 -22.15 -12.82
N VAL A 1162 33.03 -23.07 -11.87
CA VAL A 1162 33.40 -24.50 -11.94
C VAL A 1162 32.26 -25.36 -11.43
N PHE A 1163 31.96 -26.46 -12.14
CA PHE A 1163 30.91 -27.42 -11.82
C PHE A 1163 31.52 -28.84 -11.76
N ALA A 1164 31.90 -29.28 -10.57
CA ALA A 1164 32.63 -30.52 -10.32
C ALA A 1164 31.71 -31.63 -9.76
N ASP A 1165 32.17 -32.88 -9.86
CA ASP A 1165 31.60 -33.97 -9.07
C ASP A 1165 32.15 -33.83 -7.63
N PRO A 1166 31.32 -33.99 -6.58
CA PRO A 1166 31.80 -33.96 -5.19
C PRO A 1166 32.69 -35.18 -4.87
N GLU A 1167 33.65 -35.00 -3.95
CA GLU A 1167 34.58 -36.05 -3.47
C GLU A 1167 33.95 -37.02 -2.44
#